data_AF-A0A177KIH8-F1
#
_entry.id   AF-A0A177KIH8-F1
#
_cell.length_a   1.000
_cell.length_b   1.000
_cell.length_c   1.000
_cell.angle_alpha   90.00
_cell.angle_beta   90.00
_cell.angle_gamma   90.00
#
_symmetry.space_group_name_H-M   'P 1'
#
loop_
_entity.id
_entity.type
_entity.pdbx_description
1 polymer ?
#
loop_
_entity_poly.entity_id
_entity_poly.type
_entity_poly.pdbx_seq_one_letter_code
_entity_poly.pdbx_strand_id
1 'polypeptide(L)'
;MKKNYSRSFSSLILAKQKAQAFKSMLLSIYDEVMITDPNGIIIERAGEVKGLWEAYQDKIIGKNLFELETTTFFGEPSIQTLLNQHKTSIIQTSWHGKKILVTSYQLNSSNTGNLIMWGIKNITENNSLDMEDSEGKDTGPIKSKNLSTPLVVHSQKMLDVLHMAEMVSDVPSTVLLLGESGVGKEMIAKAIHEMGHRRAQPFIAINCGAIPENLLESELFGYEGGAFSGARKTGASGKFELANHGILFLDEVAELPLNLQVKLLRALQEREITPLGGSKPIKLNIQVIAATNKSLEKMVESGEFREDLYYRLNVVPIEIPPLRERVEDIPYLIYHFVQKYNQLYNRNVQILPDAIEILSIYNWTGNVRHLENVIERIVVTSRHPAVDAIAVQKSLPRKTETIKEPPVFKHIMPLQEAIDLVEEQLINMAMEQYKSVKLAAKVLEVSQPTMSRKYKKIREKIQQANLSPSNKRRILEEQLDKQLRSIAIVTAAIIHPEEVIQLEKNISPSNPAYQKLQKKFTMIREQEGSIEWMYIFKFIDSKSMLHLVADEDFVIKPGELYKGPPEMMDVACAAMKGKVGVTPLYQDIYGEWKTSFAPIFDQTGNVIALIGYEYSKSYVNSEIKRLGKTLNIII
;
A
#
# COMPACT_ATOMS: atom_id res chain seq x y z
N MET A 1 58.67 41.47 -21.38
CA MET A 1 57.23 41.17 -21.16
C MET A 1 56.65 40.08 -22.09
N LYS A 2 56.99 40.00 -23.39
CA LYS A 2 56.45 38.95 -24.30
C LYS A 2 56.83 37.49 -23.97
N LYS A 3 57.99 37.22 -23.33
CA LYS A 3 58.43 35.85 -22.95
C LYS A 3 57.69 35.26 -21.72
N ASN A 4 57.11 36.08 -20.85
CA ASN A 4 56.37 35.58 -19.67
C ASN A 4 54.92 35.23 -20.00
N TYR A 5 54.31 35.92 -20.97
CA TYR A 5 52.98 35.58 -21.48
C TYR A 5 52.97 34.25 -22.25
N SER A 6 54.00 33.95 -23.06
CA SER A 6 54.06 32.69 -23.80
C SER A 6 54.21 31.47 -22.89
N ARG A 7 55.00 31.58 -21.80
CA ARG A 7 55.13 30.52 -20.78
C ARG A 7 53.82 30.29 -20.02
N SER A 8 53.15 31.37 -19.60
CA SER A 8 51.84 31.29 -18.91
C SER A 8 50.74 30.70 -19.80
N PHE A 9 50.75 30.98 -21.11
CA PHE A 9 49.78 30.43 -22.05
C PHE A 9 50.05 28.95 -22.32
N SER A 10 51.32 28.57 -22.49
CA SER A 10 51.72 27.16 -22.65
C SER A 10 51.43 26.32 -21.40
N SER A 11 51.59 26.86 -20.20
CA SER A 11 51.24 26.15 -18.96
C SER A 11 49.74 25.98 -18.79
N LEU A 12 48.94 26.96 -19.25
CA LEU A 12 47.48 26.90 -19.19
C LEU A 12 46.90 25.94 -20.24
N ILE A 13 47.50 25.89 -21.44
CA ILE A 13 47.22 24.87 -22.45
C ILE A 13 47.59 23.47 -21.92
N LEU A 14 48.77 23.32 -21.32
CA LEU A 14 49.22 22.05 -20.76
C LEU A 14 48.33 21.60 -19.59
N ALA A 15 47.89 22.53 -18.73
CA ALA A 15 46.95 22.25 -17.66
C ALA A 15 45.58 21.83 -18.21
N LYS A 16 45.08 22.49 -19.27
CA LYS A 16 43.83 22.14 -19.95
C LYS A 16 43.93 20.77 -20.63
N GLN A 17 45.05 20.47 -21.28
CA GLN A 17 45.33 19.15 -21.87
C GLN A 17 45.40 18.05 -20.80
N LYS A 18 46.06 18.30 -19.67
CA LYS A 18 46.11 17.37 -18.53
C LYS A 18 44.73 17.16 -17.91
N ALA A 19 43.94 18.22 -17.74
CA ALA A 19 42.56 18.13 -17.23
C ALA A 19 41.65 17.33 -18.19
N GLN A 20 41.80 17.55 -19.50
CA GLN A 20 41.05 16.80 -20.51
C GLN A 20 41.46 15.33 -20.56
N ALA A 21 42.76 15.02 -20.46
CA ALA A 21 43.25 13.65 -20.36
C ALA A 21 42.76 12.95 -19.09
N PHE A 22 42.75 13.66 -17.95
CA PHE A 22 42.23 13.15 -16.68
C PHE A 22 40.72 12.90 -16.73
N LYS A 23 39.95 13.81 -17.34
CA LYS A 23 38.51 13.66 -17.60
C LYS A 23 38.23 12.41 -18.47
N SER A 24 38.99 12.21 -19.53
CA SER A 24 38.88 11.01 -20.37
C SER A 24 39.24 9.72 -19.61
N MET A 25 40.24 9.76 -18.74
CA MET A 25 40.60 8.61 -17.89
C MET A 25 39.47 8.27 -16.92
N LEU A 26 38.87 9.26 -16.25
CA LEU A 26 37.74 9.00 -15.34
C LEU A 26 36.52 8.42 -16.08
N LEU A 27 36.25 8.89 -17.30
CA LEU A 27 35.16 8.37 -18.14
C LEU A 27 35.43 6.96 -18.72
N SER A 28 36.65 6.43 -18.59
CA SER A 28 36.92 5.00 -18.85
C SER A 28 36.55 4.09 -17.68
N ILE A 29 36.38 4.66 -16.48
CA ILE A 29 36.05 3.93 -15.25
C ILE A 29 34.55 4.06 -14.94
N TYR A 30 34.02 5.28 -15.11
CA TYR A 30 32.64 5.67 -14.83
C TYR A 30 31.94 6.11 -16.12
N ASP A 31 30.65 5.81 -16.23
CA ASP A 31 29.83 6.28 -17.37
C ASP A 31 29.50 7.77 -17.25
N GLU A 32 29.48 8.27 -16.01
CA GLU A 32 29.22 9.67 -15.69
C GLU A 32 30.00 10.10 -14.44
N VAL A 33 30.48 11.35 -14.44
CA VAL A 33 31.18 11.96 -13.31
C VAL A 33 30.58 13.33 -13.03
N MET A 34 30.26 13.61 -11.77
CA MET A 34 29.80 14.91 -11.30
C MET A 34 30.73 15.45 -10.21
N ILE A 35 30.90 16.78 -10.17
CA ILE A 35 31.61 17.46 -9.09
C ILE A 35 30.62 18.37 -8.39
N THR A 36 30.51 18.25 -7.06
CA THR A 36 29.67 19.11 -6.22
C THR A 36 30.48 19.88 -5.19
N ASP A 37 29.87 20.95 -4.68
CA ASP A 37 30.27 21.53 -3.39
C ASP A 37 29.84 20.61 -2.21
N PRO A 38 30.20 20.93 -0.96
CA PRO A 38 29.79 20.16 0.22
C PRO A 38 28.27 20.13 0.49
N ASN A 39 27.52 21.08 -0.07
CA ASN A 39 26.07 21.16 0.08
C ASN A 39 25.33 20.37 -1.02
N GLY A 40 26.05 19.77 -1.96
CA GLY A 40 25.50 18.96 -3.05
C GLY A 40 25.21 19.73 -4.34
N ILE A 41 25.58 21.01 -4.45
CA ILE A 41 25.35 21.79 -5.68
C ILE A 41 26.32 21.33 -6.78
N ILE A 42 25.78 20.90 -7.92
CA ILE A 42 26.55 20.35 -9.06
C ILE A 42 27.26 21.49 -9.80
N ILE A 43 28.59 21.48 -9.79
CA ILE A 43 29.46 22.48 -10.41
C ILE A 43 29.88 22.03 -11.81
N GLU A 44 30.27 20.78 -11.96
CA GLU A 44 30.72 20.21 -13.23
C GLU A 44 30.12 18.81 -13.45
N ARG A 45 29.92 18.48 -14.73
CA ARG A 45 29.46 17.18 -15.20
C ARG A 45 30.29 16.72 -16.40
N ALA A 46 30.52 15.41 -16.49
CA ALA A 46 31.22 14.74 -17.56
C ALA A 46 30.55 13.38 -17.84
N GLY A 47 30.35 13.02 -19.10
CA GLY A 47 29.65 11.78 -19.45
C GLY A 47 28.15 11.84 -19.17
N GLU A 48 27.49 10.71 -19.35
CA GLU A 48 26.04 10.59 -19.16
C GLU A 48 25.64 9.12 -19.02
N VAL A 49 24.88 8.80 -17.97
CA VAL A 49 24.05 7.60 -17.97
C VAL A 49 22.73 7.93 -18.66
N LYS A 50 22.59 7.53 -19.94
CA LYS A 50 21.36 7.74 -20.72
C LYS A 50 20.14 7.33 -19.90
N GLY A 51 19.05 8.08 -19.93
CA GLY A 51 17.81 7.70 -19.21
C GLY A 51 17.85 7.82 -17.68
N LEU A 52 18.97 8.21 -17.08
CA LEU A 52 19.05 8.40 -15.63
C LEU A 52 18.46 9.76 -15.21
N TRP A 53 18.74 10.80 -16.00
CA TRP A 53 18.38 12.19 -15.68
C TRP A 53 17.46 12.84 -16.72
N GLU A 54 16.76 12.04 -17.53
CA GLU A 54 15.95 12.52 -18.67
C GLU A 54 14.92 13.58 -18.28
N ALA A 55 14.36 13.50 -17.07
CA ALA A 55 13.41 14.48 -16.53
C ALA A 55 13.99 15.91 -16.40
N TYR A 56 15.31 16.06 -16.38
CA TYR A 56 15.99 17.34 -16.13
C TYR A 56 16.68 17.94 -17.37
N GLN A 57 16.64 17.24 -18.52
CA GLN A 57 17.38 17.59 -19.74
C GLN A 57 18.87 17.85 -19.44
N ASP A 58 19.62 18.54 -20.32
CA ASP A 58 21.03 18.89 -20.06
C ASP A 58 21.24 19.94 -18.94
N LYS A 59 20.19 20.34 -18.22
CA LYS A 59 20.22 21.40 -17.19
C LYS A 59 20.35 20.84 -15.78
N ILE A 60 21.41 20.07 -15.55
CA ILE A 60 21.73 19.47 -14.23
C ILE A 60 22.73 20.33 -13.45
N ILE A 61 23.62 21.04 -14.14
CA ILE A 61 24.59 21.94 -13.52
C ILE A 61 23.84 23.05 -12.75
N GLY A 62 24.23 23.27 -11.49
CA GLY A 62 23.63 24.23 -10.56
C GLY A 62 22.49 23.67 -9.70
N LYS A 63 22.04 22.43 -9.93
CA LYS A 63 21.04 21.76 -9.07
C LYS A 63 21.69 21.04 -7.90
N ASN A 64 20.89 20.75 -6.87
CA ASN A 64 21.33 19.96 -5.73
C ASN A 64 21.23 18.46 -6.02
N LEU A 65 22.35 17.75 -5.96
CA LEU A 65 22.43 16.31 -6.23
C LEU A 65 21.60 15.47 -5.24
N PHE A 66 21.52 15.87 -3.97
CA PHE A 66 20.75 15.14 -2.97
C PHE A 66 19.24 15.30 -3.17
N GLU A 67 18.79 16.45 -3.68
CA GLU A 67 17.39 16.61 -4.09
C GLU A 67 17.08 15.74 -5.32
N LEU A 68 17.97 15.76 -6.32
CA LEU A 68 17.83 14.95 -7.53
C LEU A 68 17.78 13.45 -7.21
N GLU A 69 18.53 13.00 -6.21
CA GLU A 69 18.52 11.62 -5.73
C GLU A 69 17.11 11.18 -5.29
N THR A 70 16.47 11.96 -4.41
CA THR A 70 15.13 11.63 -3.86
C THR A 70 14.07 11.49 -4.95
N THR A 71 14.24 12.20 -6.05
CA THR A 71 13.35 12.18 -7.21
C THR A 71 13.72 11.14 -8.26
N THR A 72 14.90 10.50 -8.16
CA THR A 72 15.43 9.59 -9.19
C THR A 72 15.56 8.13 -8.71
N PHE A 73 15.76 7.89 -7.41
CA PHE A 73 16.02 6.55 -6.84
C PHE A 73 15.05 6.16 -5.71
N PHE A 74 14.90 4.84 -5.48
CA PHE A 74 14.14 4.28 -4.35
C PHE A 74 15.06 3.88 -3.19
N GLY A 75 14.62 4.17 -1.95
CA GLY A 75 15.11 3.53 -0.72
C GLY A 75 16.49 3.95 -0.21
N GLU A 76 16.88 3.37 0.92
CA GLU A 76 18.22 3.47 1.53
C GLU A 76 19.20 2.47 0.88
N PRO A 77 20.52 2.76 0.82
CA PRO A 77 21.17 3.90 1.45
C PRO A 77 21.16 5.19 0.60
N SER A 78 20.98 6.35 1.25
CA SER A 78 21.18 7.65 0.58
C SER A 78 22.66 7.91 0.23
N ILE A 79 22.95 8.56 -0.90
CA ILE A 79 24.29 9.01 -1.28
C ILE A 79 24.86 10.00 -0.24
N GLN A 80 24.02 10.65 0.58
CA GLN A 80 24.50 11.48 1.70
C GLN A 80 25.28 10.65 2.73
N THR A 81 24.98 9.35 2.86
CA THR A 81 25.72 8.46 3.78
C THR A 81 27.20 8.31 3.39
N LEU A 82 27.54 8.53 2.11
CA LEU A 82 28.91 8.50 1.60
C LEU A 82 29.76 9.69 2.06
N LEU A 83 29.15 10.75 2.61
CA LEU A 83 29.88 11.90 3.14
C LEU A 83 30.59 11.59 4.46
N ASN A 84 30.08 10.63 5.23
CA ASN A 84 30.47 10.39 6.62
C ASN A 84 31.31 9.10 6.83
N GLN A 85 31.51 8.28 5.79
CA GLN A 85 32.11 6.95 5.93
C GLN A 85 33.37 6.77 5.07
N HIS A 86 34.33 5.99 5.57
CA HIS A 86 35.50 5.51 4.82
C HIS A 86 35.18 4.52 3.69
N LYS A 87 33.90 4.12 3.52
CA LYS A 87 33.43 3.29 2.40
C LYS A 87 33.02 4.18 1.23
N THR A 88 33.59 3.89 0.06
CA THR A 88 33.66 4.80 -1.07
C THR A 88 32.52 4.67 -2.08
N SER A 89 31.59 3.71 -1.96
CA SER A 89 30.53 3.51 -2.95
C SER A 89 29.26 2.84 -2.42
N ILE A 90 28.10 3.17 -2.99
CA ILE A 90 26.81 2.51 -2.78
C ILE A 90 26.12 2.15 -4.10
N ILE A 91 25.21 1.18 -4.05
CA ILE A 91 24.37 0.79 -5.18
C ILE A 91 22.98 1.42 -5.01
N GLN A 92 22.48 2.09 -6.05
CA GLN A 92 21.13 2.65 -6.08
C GLN A 92 20.35 2.14 -7.28
N THR A 93 19.03 2.04 -7.12
CA THR A 93 18.12 1.61 -8.19
C THR A 93 17.13 2.73 -8.48
N SER A 94 17.12 3.19 -9.74
CA SER A 94 16.25 4.28 -10.17
C SER A 94 14.79 3.84 -10.30
N TRP A 95 13.86 4.80 -10.34
CA TRP A 95 12.43 4.55 -10.61
C TRP A 95 12.17 3.81 -11.93
N HIS A 96 13.13 3.83 -12.86
CA HIS A 96 13.06 3.13 -14.14
C HIS A 96 13.86 1.81 -14.16
N GLY A 97 14.25 1.29 -12.99
CA GLY A 97 14.90 -0.01 -12.84
C GLY A 97 16.40 -0.05 -13.18
N LYS A 98 17.03 1.11 -13.48
CA LYS A 98 18.48 1.17 -13.68
C LYS A 98 19.21 1.07 -12.36
N LYS A 99 20.09 0.08 -12.22
CA LYS A 99 21.01 -0.04 -11.09
C LYS A 99 22.28 0.73 -11.42
N ILE A 100 22.70 1.60 -10.52
CA ILE A 100 23.93 2.36 -10.64
C ILE A 100 24.79 2.15 -9.39
N LEU A 101 26.10 2.13 -9.58
CA LEU A 101 27.09 2.23 -8.54
C LEU A 101 27.52 3.69 -8.45
N VAL A 102 27.23 4.32 -7.32
CA VAL A 102 27.65 5.68 -7.01
C VAL A 102 28.85 5.60 -6.10
N THR A 103 29.96 6.21 -6.50
CA THR A 103 31.21 6.28 -5.73
C THR A 103 31.52 7.74 -5.42
N SER A 104 31.83 8.06 -4.17
CA SER A 104 32.21 9.43 -3.79
C SER A 104 33.71 9.52 -3.46
N TYR A 105 34.33 10.61 -3.87
CA TYR A 105 35.73 10.93 -3.60
C TYR A 105 35.82 12.37 -3.09
N GLN A 106 36.34 12.55 -1.87
CA GLN A 106 36.61 13.88 -1.33
C GLN A 106 37.91 14.44 -1.94
N LEU A 107 37.80 15.58 -2.61
CA LEU A 107 38.91 16.28 -3.22
C LEU A 107 39.41 17.37 -2.27
N ASN A 108 40.35 17.02 -1.40
CA ASN A 108 40.99 17.96 -0.49
C ASN A 108 42.20 18.59 -1.19
N SER A 109 42.10 19.86 -1.58
CA SER A 109 43.24 20.63 -2.07
C SER A 109 43.27 22.00 -1.41
N SER A 110 44.47 22.45 -1.05
CA SER A 110 44.74 23.69 -0.32
C SER A 110 44.28 24.98 -1.03
N ASN A 111 43.89 24.90 -2.31
CA ASN A 111 43.53 26.07 -3.13
C ASN A 111 42.11 26.05 -3.73
N THR A 112 41.30 24.98 -3.61
CA THR A 112 40.00 24.85 -4.32
C THR A 112 38.78 24.62 -3.43
N GLY A 113 38.95 24.58 -2.10
CA GLY A 113 37.88 24.22 -1.17
C GLY A 113 37.57 22.72 -1.17
N ASN A 114 36.74 22.28 -0.22
CA ASN A 114 36.31 20.89 -0.12
C ASN A 114 35.30 20.60 -1.23
N LEU A 115 35.73 19.95 -2.32
CA LEU A 115 34.85 19.50 -3.38
C LEU A 115 34.64 17.98 -3.29
N ILE A 116 33.52 17.50 -3.81
CA ILE A 116 33.20 16.08 -3.82
C ILE A 116 33.01 15.65 -5.26
N MET A 117 33.75 14.62 -5.68
CA MET A 117 33.55 13.98 -6.98
C MET A 117 32.68 12.74 -6.80
N TRP A 118 31.65 12.64 -7.62
CA TRP A 118 30.72 11.52 -7.68
C TRP A 118 30.96 10.78 -9.00
N GLY A 119 31.51 9.57 -8.92
CA GLY A 119 31.61 8.65 -10.04
C GLY A 119 30.37 7.78 -10.10
N ILE A 120 29.67 7.80 -11.22
CA ILE A 120 28.45 7.03 -11.45
C ILE A 120 28.75 6.01 -12.54
N LYS A 121 28.57 4.74 -12.20
CA LYS A 121 28.68 3.63 -13.13
C LYS A 121 27.34 2.93 -13.25
N ASN A 122 26.87 2.73 -14.46
CA ASN A 122 25.73 1.88 -14.71
C ASN A 122 26.13 0.42 -14.46
N ILE A 123 25.52 -0.19 -13.46
CA ILE A 123 25.72 -1.60 -13.09
C ILE A 123 24.43 -2.41 -13.24
N THR A 124 23.45 -1.85 -13.94
CA THR A 124 22.28 -2.60 -14.40
C THR A 124 22.87 -3.84 -15.07
N GLU A 125 22.61 -5.02 -14.50
CA GLU A 125 23.21 -6.26 -14.97
C GLU A 125 22.97 -6.37 -16.46
N ASN A 126 24.04 -6.09 -17.19
CA ASN A 126 24.27 -6.74 -18.44
C ASN A 126 24.45 -8.21 -18.06
N ASN A 127 23.45 -9.05 -18.32
CA ASN A 127 23.70 -10.40 -18.84
C ASN A 127 24.42 -10.26 -20.20
N SER A 128 25.61 -9.67 -20.15
CA SER A 128 26.61 -9.52 -21.20
C SER A 128 27.92 -9.33 -20.45
N LEU A 129 28.38 -10.42 -19.86
CA LEU A 129 29.79 -10.75 -19.95
C LEU A 129 29.91 -11.68 -21.15
N ASP A 130 30.74 -11.25 -22.09
CA ASP A 130 31.42 -12.02 -23.12
C ASP A 130 30.65 -13.20 -23.69
N MET A 131 30.20 -13.04 -24.93
CA MET A 131 30.70 -13.87 -26.04
C MET A 131 30.19 -13.22 -27.33
N GLU A 132 31.12 -12.55 -28.00
CA GLU A 132 31.17 -12.64 -29.46
C GLU A 132 31.16 -14.13 -29.84
N ASP A 133 30.31 -14.47 -30.80
CA ASP A 133 30.34 -15.67 -31.62
C ASP A 133 30.31 -17.04 -30.92
N SER A 134 29.10 -17.52 -30.61
CA SER A 134 28.69 -18.88 -31.00
C SER A 134 27.20 -19.11 -30.78
N GLU A 135 26.53 -19.45 -31.89
CA GLU A 135 25.27 -20.17 -32.04
C GLU A 135 24.54 -20.67 -30.77
N GLY A 136 23.28 -20.25 -30.61
CA GLY A 136 22.24 -21.09 -29.98
C GLY A 136 21.53 -20.54 -28.73
N LYS A 137 20.25 -20.20 -28.94
CA LYS A 137 19.11 -20.14 -28.00
C LYS A 137 18.88 -18.83 -27.21
N ASP A 138 17.84 -18.12 -27.67
CA ASP A 138 17.01 -17.13 -26.98
C ASP A 138 16.56 -17.59 -25.58
N THR A 139 16.91 -16.84 -24.53
CA THR A 139 16.17 -16.76 -23.25
C THR A 139 16.56 -15.50 -22.45
N GLY A 140 16.25 -14.30 -22.97
CA GLY A 140 16.28 -13.04 -22.22
C GLY A 140 14.85 -12.53 -21.93
N PRO A 141 14.64 -11.57 -21.00
CA PRO A 141 13.31 -11.00 -20.77
C PRO A 141 12.81 -10.41 -22.09
N ILE A 142 11.63 -10.84 -22.53
CA ILE A 142 11.02 -10.50 -23.82
C ILE A 142 10.83 -8.97 -23.87
N LYS A 143 11.85 -8.25 -24.33
CA LYS A 143 11.65 -7.01 -25.06
C LYS A 143 11.16 -7.44 -26.42
N SER A 144 9.85 -7.63 -26.51
CA SER A 144 9.16 -7.93 -27.76
C SER A 144 9.35 -6.77 -28.74
N LYS A 145 10.46 -6.81 -29.47
CA LYS A 145 10.84 -5.76 -30.44
C LYS A 145 9.80 -5.56 -31.56
N ASN A 146 8.72 -6.35 -31.61
CA ASN A 146 7.71 -6.33 -32.66
C ASN A 146 6.24 -6.37 -32.17
N LEU A 147 5.95 -6.19 -30.87
CA LEU A 147 4.54 -6.07 -30.45
C LEU A 147 4.02 -4.67 -30.80
N SER A 148 2.84 -4.58 -31.41
CA SER A 148 2.22 -3.31 -31.80
C SER A 148 1.72 -2.52 -30.58
N THR A 149 1.49 -3.21 -29.47
CA THR A 149 1.09 -2.63 -28.19
C THR A 149 2.08 -2.96 -27.09
N PRO A 150 2.59 -1.97 -26.34
CA PRO A 150 3.56 -2.22 -25.28
C PRO A 150 2.89 -2.96 -24.12
N LEU A 151 3.39 -4.17 -23.83
CA LEU A 151 3.04 -4.92 -22.64
C LEU A 151 3.98 -4.53 -21.50
N VAL A 152 3.40 -4.10 -20.37
CA VAL A 152 4.16 -3.77 -19.15
C VAL A 152 4.16 -5.00 -18.25
N VAL A 153 5.32 -5.64 -18.11
CA VAL A 153 5.50 -6.87 -17.34
C VAL A 153 6.85 -6.86 -16.61
N HIS A 154 6.81 -7.06 -15.30
CA HIS A 154 7.95 -7.13 -14.39
C HIS A 154 7.82 -8.26 -13.36
N SER A 155 6.60 -8.63 -12.98
CA SER A 155 6.32 -9.73 -12.05
C SER A 155 6.64 -11.09 -12.67
N GLN A 156 7.21 -12.00 -11.88
CA GLN A 156 7.55 -13.35 -12.36
C GLN A 156 6.31 -14.09 -12.89
N LYS A 157 5.17 -13.97 -12.20
CA LYS A 157 3.92 -14.61 -12.62
C LYS A 157 3.48 -14.18 -14.02
N MET A 158 3.66 -12.90 -14.37
CA MET A 158 3.32 -12.43 -15.72
C MET A 158 4.37 -12.81 -16.76
N LEU A 159 5.63 -12.95 -16.39
CA LEU A 159 6.65 -13.52 -17.28
C LEU A 159 6.32 -14.98 -17.63
N ASP A 160 5.85 -15.76 -16.67
CA ASP A 160 5.41 -17.15 -16.90
C ASP A 160 4.22 -17.20 -17.87
N VAL A 161 3.25 -16.27 -17.71
CA VAL A 161 2.12 -16.11 -18.65
C VAL A 161 2.62 -15.77 -20.05
N LEU A 162 3.58 -14.86 -20.20
CA LEU A 162 4.14 -14.49 -21.51
C LEU A 162 4.90 -15.65 -22.15
N HIS A 163 5.66 -16.43 -21.37
CA HIS A 163 6.35 -17.60 -21.87
C HIS A 163 5.37 -18.66 -22.37
N MET A 164 4.27 -18.90 -21.65
CA MET A 164 3.19 -19.76 -22.14
C MET A 164 2.53 -19.21 -23.40
N ALA A 165 2.29 -17.89 -23.46
CA ALA A 165 1.73 -17.22 -24.64
C ALA A 165 2.63 -17.37 -25.88
N GLU A 166 3.95 -17.26 -25.70
CA GLU A 166 4.95 -17.46 -26.76
C GLU A 166 4.91 -18.92 -27.25
N MET A 167 4.95 -19.90 -26.35
CA MET A 167 4.89 -21.32 -26.75
C MET A 167 3.62 -21.69 -27.52
N VAL A 168 2.47 -21.09 -27.18
CA VAL A 168 1.19 -21.39 -27.87
C VAL A 168 1.00 -20.60 -29.17
N SER A 169 1.81 -19.58 -29.43
CA SER A 169 1.68 -18.70 -30.59
C SER A 169 1.91 -19.41 -31.94
N ASP A 170 2.68 -20.50 -31.91
CA ASP A 170 3.08 -21.25 -33.11
C ASP A 170 2.26 -22.51 -33.39
N VAL A 171 1.34 -22.86 -32.49
CA VAL A 171 0.53 -24.08 -32.60
C VAL A 171 -0.95 -23.76 -32.87
N PRO A 172 -1.68 -24.58 -33.66
CA PRO A 172 -3.09 -24.34 -33.97
C PRO A 172 -4.05 -24.74 -32.82
N SER A 173 -3.52 -25.07 -31.65
CA SER A 173 -4.27 -25.50 -30.47
C SER A 173 -5.17 -24.38 -29.94
N THR A 174 -6.32 -24.76 -29.39
CA THR A 174 -7.20 -23.84 -28.69
C THR A 174 -6.55 -23.39 -27.38
N VAL A 175 -6.54 -22.09 -27.12
CA VAL A 175 -6.02 -21.50 -25.88
C VAL A 175 -7.19 -20.97 -25.06
N LEU A 176 -7.22 -21.26 -23.76
CA LEU A 176 -8.22 -20.75 -22.83
C LEU A 176 -7.56 -19.79 -21.84
N LEU A 177 -7.85 -18.49 -21.98
CA LEU A 177 -7.40 -17.45 -21.08
C LEU A 177 -8.37 -17.32 -19.89
N LEU A 178 -7.87 -17.68 -18.71
CA LEU A 178 -8.60 -17.59 -17.45
C LEU A 178 -8.13 -16.36 -16.68
N GLY A 179 -9.04 -15.71 -15.97
CA GLY A 179 -8.68 -14.62 -15.05
C GLY A 179 -9.81 -13.61 -14.89
N GLU A 180 -9.69 -12.77 -13.87
CA GLU A 180 -10.70 -11.77 -13.53
C GLU A 180 -10.95 -10.75 -14.67
N SER A 181 -12.03 -9.98 -14.56
CA SER A 181 -12.26 -8.88 -15.49
C SER A 181 -11.18 -7.80 -15.29
N GLY A 182 -10.70 -7.24 -16.41
CA GLY A 182 -9.71 -6.15 -16.40
C GLY A 182 -8.24 -6.55 -16.21
N VAL A 183 -7.90 -7.86 -16.21
CA VAL A 183 -6.48 -8.31 -16.10
C VAL A 183 -5.66 -8.18 -17.38
N GLY A 184 -6.31 -7.94 -18.53
CA GLY A 184 -5.64 -7.82 -19.83
C GLY A 184 -5.70 -9.06 -20.73
N LYS A 185 -6.75 -9.90 -20.62
CA LYS A 185 -6.95 -11.10 -21.47
C LYS A 185 -6.82 -10.80 -22.97
N GLU A 186 -7.44 -9.72 -23.46
CA GLU A 186 -7.34 -9.31 -24.86
C GLU A 186 -5.90 -8.95 -25.27
N MET A 187 -5.13 -8.32 -24.37
CA MET A 187 -3.72 -7.97 -24.64
C MET A 187 -2.86 -9.23 -24.78
N ILE A 188 -3.12 -10.25 -23.96
CA ILE A 188 -2.44 -11.54 -24.09
C ILE A 188 -2.86 -12.26 -25.38
N ALA A 189 -4.14 -12.22 -25.76
CA ALA A 189 -4.59 -12.79 -27.03
C ALA A 189 -3.92 -12.11 -28.25
N LYS A 190 -3.76 -10.78 -28.21
CA LYS A 190 -3.00 -10.02 -29.22
C LYS A 190 -1.52 -10.38 -29.22
N ALA A 191 -0.92 -10.55 -28.04
CA ALA A 191 0.47 -10.97 -27.94
C ALA A 191 0.71 -12.35 -28.58
N ILE A 192 -0.19 -13.32 -28.33
CA ILE A 192 -0.16 -14.63 -28.98
C ILE A 192 -0.21 -14.49 -30.50
N HIS A 193 -1.09 -13.63 -31.02
CA HIS A 193 -1.19 -13.38 -32.47
C HIS A 193 0.09 -12.79 -33.06
N GLU A 194 0.64 -11.77 -32.42
CA GLU A 194 1.79 -11.01 -32.93
C GLU A 194 3.12 -11.78 -32.81
N MET A 195 3.25 -12.65 -31.80
CA MET A 195 4.41 -13.53 -31.63
C MET A 195 4.40 -14.71 -32.61
N GLY A 196 3.21 -15.18 -33.02
CA GLY A 196 3.06 -16.41 -33.79
C GLY A 196 3.25 -16.27 -35.30
N HIS A 197 3.28 -17.43 -35.98
CA HIS A 197 3.33 -17.51 -37.45
C HIS A 197 2.14 -16.82 -38.17
N ARG A 198 1.01 -16.65 -37.47
CA ARG A 198 -0.21 -16.01 -38.00
C ARG A 198 -0.25 -14.49 -37.82
N ARG A 199 0.83 -13.84 -37.36
CA ARG A 199 0.89 -12.38 -37.12
C ARG A 199 0.46 -11.50 -38.31
N ALA A 200 0.66 -11.96 -39.55
CA ALA A 200 0.27 -11.24 -40.76
C ALA A 200 -1.16 -11.55 -41.22
N GLN A 201 -1.85 -12.47 -40.55
CA GLN A 201 -3.22 -12.90 -40.83
C GLN A 201 -4.23 -12.16 -39.95
N PRO A 202 -5.54 -12.21 -40.26
CA PRO A 202 -6.55 -11.49 -39.49
C PRO A 202 -6.58 -11.91 -38.00
N PHE A 203 -6.68 -10.92 -37.12
CA PHE A 203 -7.08 -11.13 -35.72
C PHE A 203 -8.50 -10.60 -35.56
N ILE A 204 -9.46 -11.51 -35.38
CA ILE A 204 -10.88 -11.16 -35.22
C ILE A 204 -11.26 -11.36 -33.76
N ALA A 205 -11.63 -10.29 -33.08
CA ALA A 205 -12.13 -10.33 -31.70
C ALA A 205 -13.65 -10.16 -31.67
N ILE A 206 -14.30 -10.92 -30.80
CA ILE A 206 -15.72 -10.81 -30.50
C ILE A 206 -15.94 -11.02 -29.01
N ASN A 207 -16.72 -10.15 -28.38
CA ASN A 207 -17.18 -10.32 -27.01
C ASN A 207 -18.59 -10.92 -27.05
N CYS A 208 -18.74 -12.15 -26.53
CA CYS A 208 -19.99 -12.90 -26.57
C CYS A 208 -21.07 -12.32 -25.63
N GLY A 209 -20.69 -11.62 -24.56
CA GLY A 209 -21.61 -10.97 -23.62
C GLY A 209 -22.17 -9.63 -24.11
N ALA A 210 -21.48 -8.96 -25.05
CA ALA A 210 -21.88 -7.65 -25.56
C ALA A 210 -22.93 -7.69 -26.68
N ILE A 211 -23.14 -8.85 -27.31
CA ILE A 211 -24.03 -9.01 -28.46
C ILE A 211 -25.34 -9.66 -28.00
N PRO A 212 -26.52 -9.11 -28.37
CA PRO A 212 -27.80 -9.75 -28.09
C PRO A 212 -27.85 -11.19 -28.62
N GLU A 213 -28.37 -12.12 -27.81
CA GLU A 213 -28.43 -13.56 -28.12
C GLU A 213 -29.00 -13.85 -29.52
N ASN A 214 -30.05 -13.13 -29.92
CA ASN A 214 -30.71 -13.28 -31.21
C ASN A 214 -29.85 -12.88 -32.42
N LEU A 215 -28.79 -12.09 -32.22
CA LEU A 215 -27.86 -11.66 -33.26
C LEU A 215 -26.54 -12.44 -33.21
N LEU A 216 -26.17 -12.96 -32.03
CA LEU A 216 -24.88 -13.60 -31.78
C LEU A 216 -24.62 -14.78 -32.71
N GLU A 217 -25.65 -15.59 -33.02
CA GLU A 217 -25.52 -16.70 -33.96
C GLU A 217 -25.12 -16.24 -35.36
N SER A 218 -25.80 -15.21 -35.87
CA SER A 218 -25.55 -14.65 -37.20
C SER A 218 -24.22 -13.91 -37.29
N GLU A 219 -23.77 -13.28 -36.20
CA GLU A 219 -22.46 -12.64 -36.12
C GLU A 219 -21.33 -13.68 -36.11
N LEU A 220 -21.46 -14.76 -35.34
CA LEU A 220 -20.43 -15.80 -35.26
C LEU A 220 -20.33 -16.62 -36.55
N PHE A 221 -21.45 -17.14 -37.03
CA PHE A 221 -21.48 -18.16 -38.09
C PHE A 221 -21.86 -17.63 -39.47
N GLY A 222 -22.37 -16.39 -39.57
CA GLY A 222 -22.83 -15.81 -40.83
C GLY A 222 -24.16 -16.40 -41.29
N TYR A 223 -24.76 -15.82 -42.33
CA TYR A 223 -26.04 -16.27 -42.87
C TYR A 223 -26.11 -16.11 -44.39
N GLU A 224 -26.87 -17.01 -45.03
CA GLU A 224 -27.19 -16.90 -46.45
C GLU A 224 -28.37 -15.93 -46.70
N GLY A 225 -28.45 -15.40 -47.92
CA GLY A 225 -29.52 -14.49 -48.31
C GLY A 225 -30.91 -15.08 -48.08
N GLY A 226 -31.74 -14.42 -47.28
CA GLY A 226 -33.10 -14.87 -46.97
C GLY A 226 -33.22 -15.88 -45.82
N ALA A 227 -32.18 -16.11 -45.04
CA ALA A 227 -32.19 -17.05 -43.91
C ALA A 227 -33.23 -16.75 -42.82
N PHE A 228 -33.60 -15.47 -42.61
CA PHE A 228 -34.60 -15.05 -41.63
C PHE A 228 -35.21 -13.69 -42.03
N SER A 229 -36.30 -13.29 -41.35
CA SER A 229 -36.96 -12.00 -41.58
C SER A 229 -36.03 -10.84 -41.22
N GLY A 230 -35.65 -10.02 -42.22
CA GLY A 230 -34.67 -8.94 -42.06
C GLY A 230 -33.25 -9.27 -42.56
N ALA A 231 -33.00 -10.51 -42.99
CA ALA A 231 -31.73 -10.89 -43.60
C ALA A 231 -31.46 -10.11 -44.91
N ARG A 232 -30.22 -9.63 -45.09
CA ARG A 232 -29.81 -9.01 -46.35
C ARG A 232 -29.89 -10.04 -47.49
N LYS A 233 -30.32 -9.61 -48.67
CA LYS A 233 -30.41 -10.48 -49.87
C LYS A 233 -29.06 -11.12 -50.24
N THR A 234 -27.96 -10.47 -49.89
CA THR A 234 -26.59 -10.94 -50.18
C THR A 234 -26.03 -11.88 -49.11
N GLY A 235 -26.74 -12.08 -47.99
CA GLY A 235 -26.15 -12.73 -46.81
C GLY A 235 -25.09 -11.86 -46.12
N ALA A 236 -24.42 -12.45 -45.12
CA ALA A 236 -23.23 -11.88 -44.47
C ALA A 236 -22.31 -12.98 -43.92
N SER A 237 -21.00 -12.80 -44.07
CA SER A 237 -19.99 -13.69 -43.49
C SER A 237 -19.91 -13.54 -41.97
N GLY A 238 -19.75 -14.65 -41.27
CA GLY A 238 -19.58 -14.68 -39.82
C GLY A 238 -18.13 -14.43 -39.38
N LYS A 239 -17.91 -14.16 -38.09
CA LYS A 239 -16.58 -13.95 -37.52
C LYS A 239 -15.65 -15.13 -37.73
N PHE A 240 -16.16 -16.37 -37.69
CA PHE A 240 -15.37 -17.56 -37.97
C PHE A 240 -14.79 -17.56 -39.39
N GLU A 241 -15.59 -17.18 -40.38
CA GLU A 241 -15.15 -17.08 -41.78
C GLU A 241 -14.17 -15.92 -41.97
N LEU A 242 -14.46 -14.76 -41.37
CA LEU A 242 -13.58 -13.58 -41.42
C LEU A 242 -12.21 -13.83 -40.76
N ALA A 243 -12.16 -14.72 -39.76
CA ALA A 243 -10.94 -15.10 -39.07
C ALA A 243 -10.16 -16.20 -39.78
N ASN A 244 -10.64 -16.73 -40.91
CA ASN A 244 -9.99 -17.84 -41.60
C ASN A 244 -8.52 -17.53 -41.91
N HIS A 245 -7.64 -18.52 -41.76
CA HIS A 245 -6.16 -18.41 -41.78
C HIS A 245 -5.54 -17.61 -40.63
N GLY A 246 -6.33 -16.89 -39.84
CA GLY A 246 -5.88 -16.09 -38.70
C GLY A 246 -6.27 -16.66 -37.33
N ILE A 247 -6.62 -15.74 -36.42
CA ILE A 247 -7.01 -16.03 -35.04
C ILE A 247 -8.41 -15.46 -34.77
N LEU A 248 -9.26 -16.27 -34.15
CA LEU A 248 -10.53 -15.84 -33.58
C LEU A 248 -10.40 -15.75 -32.05
N PHE A 249 -10.54 -14.56 -31.50
CA PHE A 249 -10.59 -14.31 -30.06
C PHE A 249 -12.05 -14.20 -29.60
N LEU A 250 -12.46 -15.13 -28.73
CA LEU A 250 -13.78 -15.20 -28.11
C LEU A 250 -13.70 -14.72 -26.66
N ASP A 251 -14.03 -13.46 -26.40
CA ASP A 251 -14.11 -12.93 -25.04
C ASP A 251 -15.45 -13.26 -24.40
N GLU A 252 -15.43 -13.52 -23.09
CA GLU A 252 -16.60 -13.93 -22.29
C GLU A 252 -17.33 -15.16 -22.87
N VAL A 253 -16.58 -16.20 -23.26
CA VAL A 253 -17.12 -17.45 -23.87
C VAL A 253 -18.17 -18.15 -22.99
N ALA A 254 -18.12 -17.92 -21.68
CA ALA A 254 -19.08 -18.44 -20.72
C ALA A 254 -20.49 -17.83 -20.84
N GLU A 255 -20.64 -16.70 -21.54
CA GLU A 255 -21.95 -16.07 -21.81
C GLU A 255 -22.67 -16.68 -23.02
N LEU A 256 -22.07 -17.68 -23.68
CA LEU A 256 -22.70 -18.35 -24.82
C LEU A 256 -23.92 -19.18 -24.39
N PRO A 257 -25.10 -18.98 -25.02
CA PRO A 257 -26.25 -19.83 -24.79
C PRO A 257 -26.00 -21.28 -25.25
N LEU A 258 -26.67 -22.24 -24.60
CA LEU A 258 -26.44 -23.69 -24.77
C LEU A 258 -26.58 -24.16 -26.23
N ASN A 259 -27.50 -23.59 -27.01
CA ASN A 259 -27.65 -23.93 -28.44
C ASN A 259 -26.43 -23.52 -29.27
N LEU A 260 -25.81 -22.37 -28.93
CA LEU A 260 -24.61 -21.89 -29.61
C LEU A 260 -23.36 -22.65 -29.17
N GLN A 261 -23.32 -23.15 -27.93
CA GLN A 261 -22.25 -24.02 -27.45
C GLN A 261 -22.13 -25.28 -28.33
N VAL A 262 -23.24 -25.86 -28.80
CA VAL A 262 -23.24 -27.02 -29.71
C VAL A 262 -22.61 -26.67 -31.07
N LYS A 263 -22.89 -25.48 -31.61
CA LYS A 263 -22.31 -25.03 -32.88
C LYS A 263 -20.83 -24.69 -32.74
N LEU A 264 -20.44 -24.06 -31.64
CA LEU A 264 -19.05 -23.80 -31.32
C LEU A 264 -18.25 -25.10 -31.19
N LEU A 265 -18.81 -26.11 -30.53
CA LEU A 265 -18.20 -27.43 -30.43
C LEU A 265 -17.88 -28.02 -31.81
N ARG A 266 -18.85 -28.00 -32.74
CA ARG A 266 -18.63 -28.47 -34.13
C ARG A 266 -17.54 -27.67 -34.83
N ALA A 267 -17.55 -26.35 -34.70
CA ALA A 267 -16.52 -25.49 -35.28
C ALA A 267 -15.10 -25.81 -34.76
N LEU A 268 -14.97 -26.18 -33.48
CA LEU A 268 -13.68 -26.55 -32.88
C LEU A 268 -13.24 -27.99 -33.16
N GLN A 269 -14.20 -28.91 -33.30
CA GLN A 269 -13.93 -30.33 -33.55
C GLN A 269 -13.68 -30.61 -35.03
N GLU A 270 -14.64 -30.23 -35.88
CA GLU A 270 -14.63 -30.53 -37.32
C GLU A 270 -13.81 -29.50 -38.11
N ARG A 271 -13.55 -28.32 -37.53
CA ARG A 271 -12.94 -27.17 -38.21
C ARG A 271 -13.78 -26.72 -39.42
N GLU A 272 -15.09 -26.79 -39.28
CA GLU A 272 -16.05 -26.34 -40.30
C GLU A 272 -17.21 -25.59 -39.65
N ILE A 273 -17.81 -24.64 -40.36
CA ILE A 273 -19.04 -23.96 -39.94
C ILE A 273 -20.09 -24.08 -41.04
N THR A 274 -21.37 -23.95 -40.67
CA THR A 274 -22.47 -23.82 -41.63
C THR A 274 -23.22 -22.52 -41.35
N PRO A 275 -23.29 -21.58 -42.32
CA PRO A 275 -24.06 -20.35 -42.18
C PRO A 275 -25.54 -20.63 -41.90
N LEU A 276 -26.22 -19.71 -41.21
CA LEU A 276 -27.67 -19.83 -41.00
C LEU A 276 -28.39 -19.84 -42.35
N GLY A 277 -29.33 -20.78 -42.50
CA GLY A 277 -30.06 -20.98 -43.75
C GLY A 277 -29.26 -21.67 -44.87
N GLY A 278 -27.94 -21.84 -44.69
CA GLY A 278 -27.07 -22.54 -45.62
C GLY A 278 -27.01 -24.05 -45.35
N SER A 279 -26.61 -24.80 -46.39
CA SER A 279 -26.42 -26.26 -46.32
C SER A 279 -24.99 -26.71 -46.57
N LYS A 280 -24.12 -25.79 -47.04
CA LYS A 280 -22.73 -26.10 -47.38
C LYS A 280 -21.82 -25.75 -46.19
N PRO A 281 -21.04 -26.71 -45.67
CA PRO A 281 -20.03 -26.41 -44.68
C PRO A 281 -18.85 -25.64 -45.30
N ILE A 282 -18.27 -24.74 -44.51
CA ILE A 282 -17.09 -23.95 -44.85
C ILE A 282 -15.94 -24.43 -43.97
N LYS A 283 -14.88 -24.96 -44.58
CA LYS A 283 -13.67 -25.39 -43.88
C LYS A 283 -12.85 -24.21 -43.38
N LEU A 284 -12.36 -24.32 -42.15
CA LEU A 284 -11.63 -23.29 -41.43
C LEU A 284 -10.23 -23.75 -41.07
N ASN A 285 -9.25 -22.87 -41.30
CA ASN A 285 -7.90 -23.01 -40.77
C ASN A 285 -7.65 -21.85 -39.80
N ILE A 286 -8.12 -21.99 -38.56
CA ILE A 286 -8.03 -20.92 -37.55
C ILE A 286 -7.42 -21.43 -36.25
N GLN A 287 -6.75 -20.54 -35.53
CA GLN A 287 -6.52 -20.73 -34.10
C GLN A 287 -7.65 -20.04 -33.34
N VAL A 288 -8.16 -20.68 -32.29
CA VAL A 288 -9.19 -20.09 -31.43
C VAL A 288 -8.56 -19.80 -30.06
N ILE A 289 -8.72 -18.57 -29.60
CA ILE A 289 -8.36 -18.15 -28.25
C ILE A 289 -9.67 -17.77 -27.57
N ALA A 290 -10.04 -18.48 -26.51
CA ALA A 290 -11.23 -18.17 -25.72
C ALA A 290 -10.82 -17.53 -24.39
N ALA A 291 -11.66 -16.65 -23.85
CA ALA A 291 -11.43 -15.97 -22.59
C ALA A 291 -12.69 -15.99 -21.72
N THR A 292 -12.49 -16.11 -20.41
CA THR A 292 -13.59 -16.01 -19.43
C THR A 292 -13.06 -15.60 -18.05
N ASN A 293 -13.94 -14.99 -17.25
CA ASN A 293 -13.76 -14.73 -15.83
C ASN A 293 -14.60 -15.65 -14.93
N LYS A 294 -15.45 -16.50 -15.50
CA LYS A 294 -16.25 -17.50 -14.78
C LYS A 294 -15.53 -18.85 -14.76
N SER A 295 -15.70 -19.63 -13.68
CA SER A 295 -15.23 -21.02 -13.64
C SER A 295 -16.14 -21.88 -14.52
N LEU A 296 -15.59 -22.34 -15.65
CA LEU A 296 -16.31 -23.22 -16.57
C LEU A 296 -16.61 -24.57 -15.92
N GLU A 297 -15.74 -25.07 -15.02
CA GLU A 297 -16.00 -26.35 -14.33
C GLU A 297 -17.29 -26.29 -13.50
N LYS A 298 -17.47 -25.21 -12.72
CA LYS A 298 -18.70 -24.99 -11.94
C LYS A 298 -19.94 -24.85 -12.83
N MET A 299 -19.79 -24.24 -14.00
CA MET A 299 -20.90 -24.09 -14.95
C MET A 299 -21.25 -25.42 -15.62
N VAL A 300 -20.29 -26.33 -15.77
CA VAL A 300 -20.56 -27.72 -16.20
C VAL A 300 -21.33 -28.45 -15.11
N GLU A 301 -20.93 -28.34 -13.85
CA GLU A 301 -21.65 -28.94 -12.71
C GLU A 301 -23.10 -28.42 -12.58
N SER A 302 -23.34 -27.15 -12.89
CA SER A 302 -24.69 -26.55 -12.86
C SER A 302 -25.52 -26.79 -14.14
N GLY A 303 -24.94 -27.39 -15.17
CA GLY A 303 -25.60 -27.61 -16.46
C GLY A 303 -25.75 -26.36 -17.35
N GLU A 304 -25.08 -25.26 -17.00
CA GLU A 304 -25.07 -24.00 -17.75
C GLU A 304 -24.02 -24.01 -18.88
N PHE A 305 -23.03 -24.91 -18.80
CA PHE A 305 -22.01 -25.09 -19.81
C PHE A 305 -21.85 -26.58 -20.14
N ARG A 306 -21.66 -26.90 -21.42
CA ARG A 306 -21.52 -28.30 -21.83
C ARG A 306 -20.12 -28.84 -21.53
N GLU A 307 -20.07 -30.04 -20.95
CA GLU A 307 -18.83 -30.74 -20.62
C GLU A 307 -17.95 -31.01 -21.86
N ASP A 308 -18.56 -31.42 -22.98
CA ASP A 308 -17.86 -31.71 -24.23
C ASP A 308 -17.15 -30.47 -24.82
N LEU A 309 -17.80 -29.32 -24.77
CA LEU A 309 -17.21 -28.04 -25.17
C LEU A 309 -16.12 -27.58 -24.21
N TYR A 310 -16.32 -27.75 -22.90
CA TYR A 310 -15.32 -27.40 -21.89
C TYR A 310 -13.99 -28.09 -22.18
N TYR A 311 -13.98 -29.41 -22.39
CA TYR A 311 -12.74 -30.12 -22.71
C TYR A 311 -12.11 -29.70 -24.04
N ARG A 312 -12.91 -29.25 -25.02
CA ARG A 312 -12.39 -28.77 -26.31
C ARG A 312 -11.83 -27.35 -26.26
N LEU A 313 -12.28 -26.54 -25.30
CA LEU A 313 -11.72 -25.21 -25.02
C LEU A 313 -10.50 -25.31 -24.10
N ASN A 314 -10.56 -26.15 -23.06
CA ASN A 314 -9.53 -26.30 -22.04
C ASN A 314 -8.34 -27.17 -22.49
N VAL A 315 -7.83 -26.96 -23.70
CA VAL A 315 -6.68 -27.70 -24.24
C VAL A 315 -5.38 -27.11 -23.71
N VAL A 316 -5.24 -25.79 -23.76
CA VAL A 316 -4.13 -25.06 -23.13
C VAL A 316 -4.69 -23.92 -22.27
N PRO A 317 -4.92 -24.14 -20.97
CA PRO A 317 -5.29 -23.07 -20.06
C PRO A 317 -4.10 -22.15 -19.76
N ILE A 318 -4.34 -20.85 -19.78
CA ILE A 318 -3.40 -19.82 -19.30
C ILE A 318 -4.15 -18.96 -18.30
N GLU A 319 -3.76 -19.06 -17.03
CA GLU A 319 -4.32 -18.26 -15.95
C GLU A 319 -3.56 -16.95 -15.81
N ILE A 320 -4.26 -15.82 -15.99
CA ILE A 320 -3.69 -14.49 -15.87
C ILE A 320 -3.95 -13.97 -14.44
N PRO A 321 -2.90 -13.71 -13.66
CA PRO A 321 -3.05 -13.32 -12.27
C PRO A 321 -3.73 -11.94 -12.13
N PRO A 322 -4.56 -11.77 -11.09
CA PRO A 322 -5.11 -10.47 -10.75
C PRO A 322 -3.99 -9.52 -10.33
N LEU A 323 -4.20 -8.21 -10.47
CA LEU A 323 -3.18 -7.18 -10.25
C LEU A 323 -2.59 -7.22 -8.84
N ARG A 324 -3.41 -7.56 -7.83
CA ARG A 324 -3.00 -7.75 -6.43
C ARG A 324 -1.99 -8.88 -6.20
N GLU A 325 -1.84 -9.79 -7.16
CA GLU A 325 -0.88 -10.90 -7.11
C GLU A 325 0.40 -10.63 -7.90
N ARG A 326 0.49 -9.46 -8.55
CA ARG A 326 1.62 -8.98 -9.37
C ARG A 326 1.89 -7.51 -9.05
N VAL A 327 2.09 -7.23 -7.77
CA VAL A 327 2.26 -5.86 -7.25
C VAL A 327 3.49 -5.16 -7.85
N GLU A 328 4.48 -5.94 -8.28
CA GLU A 328 5.69 -5.46 -8.95
C GLU A 328 5.39 -4.76 -10.28
N ASP A 329 4.27 -5.08 -10.94
CA ASP A 329 3.86 -4.45 -12.20
C ASP A 329 3.23 -3.07 -11.97
N ILE A 330 2.69 -2.79 -10.78
CA ILE A 330 1.86 -1.62 -10.50
C ILE A 330 2.61 -0.29 -10.73
N PRO A 331 3.84 -0.08 -10.20
CA PRO A 331 4.55 1.18 -10.42
C PRO A 331 4.81 1.47 -11.90
N TYR A 332 5.14 0.44 -12.67
CA TYR A 332 5.40 0.56 -14.10
C TYR A 332 4.12 0.82 -14.91
N LEU A 333 3.01 0.19 -14.52
CA LEU A 333 1.69 0.48 -15.10
C LEU A 333 1.25 1.91 -14.80
N ILE A 334 1.44 2.40 -13.56
CA ILE A 334 1.16 3.80 -13.20
C ILE A 334 1.95 4.73 -14.11
N TYR A 335 3.26 4.52 -14.22
CA TYR A 335 4.11 5.34 -15.06
C TYR A 335 3.65 5.35 -16.52
N HIS A 336 3.38 4.16 -17.08
CA HIS A 336 2.89 4.02 -18.44
C HIS A 336 1.59 4.81 -18.68
N PHE A 337 0.60 4.67 -17.80
CA PHE A 337 -0.67 5.38 -17.94
C PHE A 337 -0.53 6.88 -17.74
N VAL A 338 0.27 7.33 -16.76
CA VAL A 338 0.55 8.75 -16.55
C VAL A 338 1.14 9.38 -17.81
N GLN A 339 2.14 8.74 -18.43
CA GLN A 339 2.73 9.22 -19.68
C GLN A 339 1.70 9.26 -20.81
N LYS A 340 0.96 8.15 -21.01
CA LYS A 340 -0.09 8.03 -22.03
C LYS A 340 -1.08 9.18 -21.93
N TYR A 341 -1.60 9.46 -20.74
CA TYR A 341 -2.64 10.48 -20.54
C TYR A 341 -2.10 11.90 -20.47
N ASN A 342 -0.87 12.11 -19.99
CA ASN A 342 -0.21 13.41 -20.10
C ASN A 342 -0.05 13.82 -21.56
N GLN A 343 0.40 12.90 -22.41
CA GLN A 343 0.53 13.14 -23.84
C GLN A 343 -0.84 13.38 -24.50
N LEU A 344 -1.82 12.54 -24.19
CA LEU A 344 -3.16 12.63 -24.78
C LEU A 344 -3.88 13.93 -24.41
N TYR A 345 -3.77 14.38 -23.16
CA TYR A 345 -4.48 15.55 -22.64
C TYR A 345 -3.62 16.81 -22.57
N ASN A 346 -2.39 16.77 -23.09
CA ASN A 346 -1.41 17.84 -23.03
C ASN A 346 -1.23 18.39 -21.58
N ARG A 347 -1.05 17.46 -20.64
CA ARG A 347 -0.81 17.71 -19.22
C ARG A 347 0.62 17.33 -18.84
N ASN A 348 1.06 17.75 -17.66
CA ASN A 348 2.36 17.39 -17.10
C ASN A 348 2.20 17.01 -15.62
N VAL A 349 1.38 15.99 -15.37
CA VAL A 349 1.12 15.45 -14.02
C VAL A 349 2.17 14.39 -13.68
N GLN A 350 2.69 14.44 -12.47
CA GLN A 350 3.65 13.52 -11.88
C GLN A 350 3.06 12.97 -10.59
N ILE A 351 3.13 11.65 -10.42
CA ILE A 351 2.71 10.97 -9.20
C ILE A 351 3.92 10.84 -8.28
N LEU A 352 3.80 11.32 -7.05
CA LEU A 352 4.88 11.31 -6.07
C LEU A 352 5.07 9.90 -5.46
N PRO A 353 6.24 9.60 -4.87
CA PRO A 353 6.54 8.28 -4.29
C PRO A 353 5.50 7.77 -3.28
N ASP A 354 5.08 8.63 -2.36
CA ASP A 354 4.06 8.35 -1.34
C ASP A 354 2.70 7.98 -1.96
N ALA A 355 2.34 8.62 -3.07
CA ALA A 355 1.16 8.27 -3.86
C ALA A 355 1.30 6.92 -4.57
N ILE A 356 2.48 6.61 -5.13
CA ILE A 356 2.76 5.31 -5.77
C ILE A 356 2.65 4.18 -4.75
N GLU A 357 3.17 4.36 -3.53
CA GLU A 357 3.04 3.38 -2.44
C GLU A 357 1.57 3.06 -2.15
N ILE A 358 0.72 4.09 -2.00
CA ILE A 358 -0.72 3.91 -1.77
C ILE A 358 -1.39 3.16 -2.92
N LEU A 359 -1.06 3.53 -4.16
CA LEU A 359 -1.59 2.84 -5.33
C LEU A 359 -1.09 1.39 -5.41
N SER A 360 0.11 1.08 -4.91
CA SER A 360 0.69 -0.26 -4.96
C SER A 360 0.09 -1.22 -3.94
N ILE A 361 -0.39 -0.72 -2.79
CA ILE A 361 -1.05 -1.54 -1.76
C ILE A 361 -2.58 -1.63 -1.92
N TYR A 362 -3.15 -0.91 -2.89
CA TYR A 362 -4.59 -0.94 -3.14
C TYR A 362 -5.02 -2.27 -3.78
N ASN A 363 -6.17 -2.81 -3.39
CA ASN A 363 -6.60 -4.17 -3.79
C ASN A 363 -6.92 -4.34 -5.29
N TRP A 364 -7.13 -3.25 -6.02
CA TRP A 364 -7.47 -3.24 -7.46
C TRP A 364 -8.42 -4.36 -7.92
N THR A 365 -9.63 -4.43 -7.35
CA THR A 365 -10.61 -5.48 -7.69
C THR A 365 -11.03 -5.48 -9.18
N GLY A 366 -10.88 -4.36 -9.89
CA GLY A 366 -11.09 -4.27 -11.34
C GLY A 366 -9.79 -4.33 -12.15
N ASN A 367 -8.70 -4.77 -11.50
CA ASN A 367 -7.37 -5.01 -12.05
C ASN A 367 -6.81 -3.80 -12.82
N VAL A 368 -6.12 -4.06 -13.94
CA VAL A 368 -5.41 -3.04 -14.74
C VAL A 368 -6.38 -2.00 -15.28
N ARG A 369 -7.58 -2.40 -15.71
CA ARG A 369 -8.62 -1.47 -16.19
C ARG A 369 -9.04 -0.47 -15.11
N HIS A 370 -9.14 -0.93 -13.85
CA HIS A 370 -9.47 -0.03 -12.75
C HIS A 370 -8.33 0.93 -12.41
N LEU A 371 -7.08 0.44 -12.41
CA LEU A 371 -5.90 1.28 -12.23
C LEU A 371 -5.82 2.36 -13.31
N GLU A 372 -5.94 1.98 -14.59
CA GLU A 372 -5.92 2.88 -15.74
C GLU A 372 -6.95 4.00 -15.58
N ASN A 373 -8.20 3.65 -15.26
CA ASN A 373 -9.28 4.62 -15.04
C ASN A 373 -9.02 5.59 -13.87
N VAL A 374 -8.35 5.13 -12.81
CA VAL A 374 -7.99 6.00 -11.68
C VAL A 374 -6.85 6.94 -12.07
N ILE A 375 -5.83 6.43 -12.75
CA ILE A 375 -4.71 7.25 -13.23
C ILE A 375 -5.18 8.31 -14.23
N GLU A 376 -6.02 7.92 -15.19
CA GLU A 376 -6.63 8.84 -16.13
C GLU A 376 -7.36 9.98 -15.40
N ARG A 377 -8.19 9.63 -14.42
CA ARG A 377 -8.93 10.60 -13.60
C ARG A 377 -8.00 11.53 -12.84
N ILE A 378 -6.93 11.01 -12.25
CA ILE A 378 -5.93 11.83 -11.57
C ILE A 378 -5.31 12.83 -12.56
N VAL A 379 -4.89 12.38 -13.74
CA VAL A 379 -4.29 13.27 -14.76
C VAL A 379 -5.27 14.37 -15.21
N VAL A 380 -6.55 14.04 -15.38
CA VAL A 380 -7.60 14.98 -15.81
C VAL A 380 -7.96 15.99 -14.72
N THR A 381 -8.08 15.53 -13.46
CA THR A 381 -8.63 16.33 -12.36
C THR A 381 -7.57 17.06 -11.53
N SER A 382 -6.29 16.69 -11.65
CA SER A 382 -5.21 17.33 -10.91
C SER A 382 -5.03 18.79 -11.31
N ARG A 383 -5.05 19.66 -10.30
CA ARG A 383 -4.79 21.11 -10.47
C ARG A 383 -3.31 21.44 -10.39
N HIS A 384 -2.52 20.59 -9.75
CA HIS A 384 -1.08 20.76 -9.58
C HIS A 384 -0.32 19.70 -10.38
N PRO A 385 0.91 20.01 -10.85
CA PRO A 385 1.76 19.05 -11.55
C PRO A 385 2.16 17.86 -10.68
N ALA A 386 2.30 18.03 -9.36
CA ALA A 386 2.67 16.95 -8.44
C ALA A 386 1.45 16.44 -7.68
N VAL A 387 1.27 15.12 -7.63
CA VAL A 387 0.17 14.43 -6.96
C VAL A 387 0.73 13.58 -5.83
N ASP A 388 0.43 14.01 -4.60
CA ASP A 388 0.82 13.33 -3.35
C ASP A 388 -0.19 12.24 -2.94
N ALA A 389 0.15 11.52 -1.87
CA ALA A 389 -0.69 10.51 -1.24
C ALA A 389 -2.13 11.00 -0.96
N ILE A 390 -2.26 12.23 -0.47
CA ILE A 390 -3.54 12.82 -0.06
C ILE A 390 -4.45 13.03 -1.29
N ALA A 391 -3.88 13.50 -2.39
CA ALA A 391 -4.60 13.72 -3.65
C ALA A 391 -5.04 12.40 -4.29
N VAL A 392 -4.20 11.36 -4.23
CA VAL A 392 -4.58 10.01 -4.68
C VAL A 392 -5.73 9.45 -3.85
N GLN A 393 -5.66 9.53 -2.51
CA GLN A 393 -6.72 9.02 -1.64
C GLN A 393 -8.08 9.65 -1.92
N LYS A 394 -8.11 10.93 -2.29
CA LYS A 394 -9.35 11.63 -2.69
C LYS A 394 -9.89 11.17 -4.05
N SER A 395 -9.02 10.67 -4.92
CA SER A 395 -9.33 10.29 -6.30
C SER A 395 -9.73 8.82 -6.45
N LEU A 396 -9.27 7.97 -5.52
CA LEU A 396 -9.70 6.58 -5.42
C LEU A 396 -11.21 6.53 -5.19
N PRO A 397 -11.97 5.74 -5.98
CA PRO A 397 -13.38 5.56 -5.72
C PRO A 397 -13.55 5.06 -4.28
N ARG A 398 -14.32 5.81 -3.48
CA ARG A 398 -14.86 5.30 -2.22
C ARG A 398 -15.77 4.14 -2.58
N LYS A 399 -15.21 2.95 -2.73
CA LYS A 399 -16.01 1.75 -2.66
C LYS A 399 -16.61 1.74 -1.28
N THR A 400 -17.93 1.84 -1.22
CA THR A 400 -18.80 1.29 -0.17
C THR A 400 -18.67 -0.24 -0.08
N GLU A 401 -17.48 -0.79 -0.36
CA GLU A 401 -17.07 -1.95 0.38
C GLU A 401 -16.83 -1.40 1.78
N THR A 402 -17.61 -1.87 2.73
CA THR A 402 -17.11 -1.99 4.08
C THR A 402 -15.77 -2.73 3.96
N ILE A 403 -14.68 -1.98 3.73
CA ILE A 403 -13.52 -2.10 4.58
C ILE A 403 -14.19 -2.21 5.95
N LYS A 404 -14.09 -3.39 6.56
CA LYS A 404 -14.19 -3.44 8.01
C LYS A 404 -13.10 -2.47 8.42
N GLU A 405 -13.43 -1.18 8.52
CA GLU A 405 -12.68 -0.27 9.36
C GLU A 405 -12.65 -1.07 10.65
N PRO A 406 -11.47 -1.59 11.07
CA PRO A 406 -11.41 -2.25 12.34
C PRO A 406 -12.04 -1.25 13.31
N PRO A 407 -13.00 -1.69 14.15
CA PRO A 407 -13.74 -0.79 15.02
C PRO A 407 -12.74 0.20 15.60
N VAL A 408 -12.92 1.48 15.26
CA VAL A 408 -11.87 2.47 15.49
C VAL A 408 -11.86 2.77 16.98
N PHE A 409 -11.06 2.00 17.71
CA PHE A 409 -10.77 2.25 19.11
C PHE A 409 -9.85 3.47 19.17
N LYS A 410 -10.38 4.60 19.61
CA LYS A 410 -9.64 5.87 19.73
C LYS A 410 -8.59 5.85 20.86
N HIS A 411 -8.53 4.77 21.62
CA HIS A 411 -7.63 4.54 22.75
C HIS A 411 -7.42 3.03 22.93
N ILE A 412 -6.29 2.66 23.53
CA ILE A 412 -5.98 1.27 23.88
C ILE A 412 -6.92 0.81 25.01
N MET A 413 -7.48 -0.40 24.89
CA MET A 413 -8.33 -1.01 25.90
C MET A 413 -8.04 -2.53 26.02
N PRO A 414 -8.41 -3.18 27.14
CA PRO A 414 -8.22 -4.62 27.29
C PRO A 414 -8.89 -5.42 26.16
N LEU A 415 -8.15 -6.37 25.59
CA LEU A 415 -8.59 -7.12 24.40
C LEU A 415 -9.95 -7.80 24.60
N GLN A 416 -10.21 -8.38 25.78
CA GLN A 416 -11.49 -9.02 26.06
C GLN A 416 -12.67 -8.04 26.03
N GLU A 417 -12.45 -6.79 26.45
CA GLU A 417 -13.48 -5.76 26.46
C GLU A 417 -13.72 -5.22 25.04
N ALA A 418 -12.68 -5.11 24.22
CA ALA A 418 -12.81 -4.80 22.80
C ALA A 418 -13.61 -5.89 22.06
N ILE A 419 -13.33 -7.16 22.35
CA ILE A 419 -14.08 -8.31 21.78
C ILE A 419 -15.54 -8.25 22.19
N ASP A 420 -15.83 -8.03 23.49
CA ASP A 420 -17.20 -7.95 24.00
C ASP A 420 -17.99 -6.80 23.34
N LEU A 421 -17.39 -5.61 23.15
CA LEU A 421 -18.06 -4.47 22.51
C LEU A 421 -18.45 -4.75 21.05
N VAL A 422 -17.52 -5.31 20.29
CA VAL A 422 -17.75 -5.65 18.88
C VAL A 422 -18.81 -6.75 18.77
N GLU A 423 -18.74 -7.74 19.66
CA GLU A 423 -19.70 -8.82 19.73
C GLU A 423 -21.12 -8.33 20.07
N GLU A 424 -21.27 -7.46 21.08
CA GLU A 424 -22.58 -6.88 21.44
C GLU A 424 -23.19 -6.07 20.29
N GLN A 425 -22.36 -5.30 19.58
CA GLN A 425 -22.80 -4.50 18.43
C GLN A 425 -23.30 -5.38 17.29
N LEU A 426 -22.53 -6.40 16.89
CA LEU A 426 -22.91 -7.33 15.81
C LEU A 426 -24.17 -8.13 16.15
N ILE A 427 -24.29 -8.58 17.40
CA ILE A 427 -25.47 -9.33 17.87
C ILE A 427 -26.73 -8.45 17.84
N ASN A 428 -26.65 -7.19 18.27
CA ASN A 428 -27.78 -6.29 18.23
C ASN A 428 -28.19 -5.94 16.79
N MET A 429 -27.23 -5.62 15.92
CA MET A 429 -27.50 -5.34 14.50
C MET A 429 -28.20 -6.52 13.81
N ALA A 430 -27.69 -7.74 14.02
CA ALA A 430 -28.30 -8.94 13.44
C ALA A 430 -29.72 -9.19 14.00
N MET A 431 -29.94 -8.93 15.28
CA MET A 431 -31.27 -9.09 15.89
C MET A 431 -32.26 -7.99 15.46
N GLU A 432 -31.80 -6.77 15.19
CA GLU A 432 -32.64 -5.69 14.64
C GLU A 432 -33.06 -5.96 13.20
N GLN A 433 -32.13 -6.43 12.37
CA GLN A 433 -32.34 -6.68 10.94
C GLN A 433 -33.17 -7.95 10.69
N TYR A 434 -32.84 -9.06 11.36
CA TYR A 434 -33.43 -10.36 11.07
C TYR A 434 -34.52 -10.79 12.07
N LYS A 435 -34.61 -10.12 13.23
CA LYS A 435 -35.65 -10.32 14.27
C LYS A 435 -35.85 -11.78 14.71
N SER A 436 -34.84 -12.63 14.51
CA SER A 436 -34.87 -14.07 14.77
C SER A 436 -33.50 -14.55 15.20
N VAL A 437 -33.44 -15.20 16.37
CA VAL A 437 -32.19 -15.74 16.94
C VAL A 437 -31.57 -16.79 16.02
N LYS A 438 -32.40 -17.59 15.32
CA LYS A 438 -31.92 -18.64 14.40
C LYS A 438 -31.28 -18.05 13.15
N LEU A 439 -31.88 -17.01 12.56
CA LEU A 439 -31.33 -16.36 11.36
C LEU A 439 -30.10 -15.51 11.71
N ALA A 440 -30.14 -14.78 12.81
CA ALA A 440 -29.01 -14.00 13.29
C ALA A 440 -27.79 -14.88 13.65
N ALA A 441 -28.01 -16.05 14.26
CA ALA A 441 -26.96 -17.03 14.52
C ALA A 441 -26.31 -17.54 13.21
N LYS A 442 -27.13 -17.80 12.18
CA LYS A 442 -26.64 -18.26 10.86
C LYS A 442 -25.79 -17.20 10.16
N VAL A 443 -26.21 -15.92 10.19
CA VAL A 443 -25.51 -14.81 9.53
C VAL A 443 -24.22 -14.42 10.28
N LEU A 444 -24.21 -14.55 11.61
CA LEU A 444 -23.03 -14.32 12.44
C LEU A 444 -22.13 -15.57 12.58
N GLU A 445 -22.47 -16.68 11.91
CA GLU A 445 -21.73 -17.94 11.92
C GLU A 445 -21.48 -18.52 13.32
N VAL A 446 -22.44 -18.37 14.23
CA VAL A 446 -22.40 -18.94 15.58
C VAL A 446 -23.54 -19.93 15.82
N SER A 447 -23.39 -20.81 16.80
CA SER A 447 -24.47 -21.73 17.16
C SER A 447 -25.66 -20.99 17.78
N GLN A 448 -26.88 -21.45 17.50
CA GLN A 448 -28.11 -20.87 18.05
C GLN A 448 -28.12 -20.77 19.59
N PRO A 449 -27.61 -21.77 20.36
CA PRO A 449 -27.51 -21.64 21.82
C PRO A 449 -26.54 -20.53 22.26
N THR A 450 -25.43 -20.33 21.54
CA THR A 450 -24.46 -19.26 21.81
C THR A 450 -25.07 -17.89 21.57
N MET A 451 -25.77 -17.73 20.44
CA MET A 451 -26.50 -16.51 20.10
C MET A 451 -27.56 -16.17 21.15
N SER A 452 -28.36 -17.17 21.56
CA SER A 452 -29.41 -17.01 22.58
C SER A 452 -28.84 -16.55 23.93
N ARG A 453 -27.77 -17.21 24.41
CA ARG A 453 -27.10 -16.87 25.67
C ARG A 453 -26.56 -15.45 25.66
N LYS A 454 -25.86 -15.05 24.59
CA LYS A 454 -25.25 -13.72 24.46
C LYS A 454 -26.30 -12.62 24.33
N TYR A 455 -27.33 -12.82 23.51
CA TYR A 455 -28.42 -11.85 23.36
C TYR A 455 -29.24 -11.66 24.65
N LYS A 456 -29.47 -12.73 25.43
CA LYS A 456 -30.12 -12.64 26.74
C LYS A 456 -29.32 -11.77 27.72
N LYS A 457 -28.00 -11.99 27.80
CA LYS A 457 -27.09 -11.18 28.64
C LYS A 457 -27.11 -9.69 28.25
N ILE A 458 -27.18 -9.39 26.96
CA ILE A 458 -27.32 -8.01 26.44
C ILE A 458 -28.67 -7.40 26.85
N ARG A 459 -29.77 -8.15 26.72
CA ARG A 459 -31.11 -7.67 27.12
C ARG A 459 -31.21 -7.41 28.62
N GLU A 460 -30.57 -8.23 29.45
CA GLU A 460 -30.47 -8.02 30.90
C GLU A 460 -29.66 -6.75 31.23
N LYS A 461 -28.54 -6.50 30.53
CA LYS A 461 -27.79 -5.22 30.62
C LYS A 461 -28.63 -4.01 30.20
N ILE A 462 -29.43 -4.12 29.14
CA ILE A 462 -30.31 -3.02 28.67
C ILE A 462 -31.46 -2.76 29.65
N GLN A 463 -32.03 -3.80 30.30
CA GLN A 463 -33.01 -3.62 31.37
C GLN A 463 -32.41 -2.93 32.61
N GLN A 464 -31.13 -3.18 32.88
CA GLN A 464 -30.35 -2.43 33.87
C GLN A 464 -30.00 -1.00 33.41
N ALA A 465 -30.24 -0.58 32.17
CA ALA A 465 -29.96 0.78 31.69
C ALA A 465 -31.13 1.79 31.90
N ASN A 466 -32.32 1.33 32.31
CA ASN A 466 -33.46 2.18 32.71
C ASN A 466 -33.31 2.77 34.14
N LEU A 467 -32.09 3.13 34.55
CA LEU A 467 -31.79 3.56 35.91
C LEU A 467 -31.89 5.09 36.09
N SER A 468 -32.08 5.50 37.36
CA SER A 468 -32.07 6.90 37.83
C SER A 468 -30.84 7.69 37.36
N PRO A 469 -30.91 9.03 37.27
CA PRO A 469 -29.79 9.88 36.84
C PRO A 469 -28.47 9.63 37.60
N SER A 470 -28.56 9.31 38.90
CA SER A 470 -27.43 8.94 39.75
C SER A 470 -26.70 7.68 39.29
N ASN A 471 -27.43 6.68 38.80
CA ASN A 471 -26.87 5.42 38.32
C ASN A 471 -26.31 5.56 36.90
N LYS A 472 -26.91 6.40 36.05
CA LYS A 472 -26.36 6.75 34.74
C LYS A 472 -25.02 7.46 34.86
N ARG A 473 -24.91 8.42 35.79
CA ARG A 473 -23.64 9.09 36.11
C ARG A 473 -22.60 8.10 36.63
N ARG A 474 -22.99 7.18 37.53
CA ARG A 474 -22.09 6.13 38.04
C ARG A 474 -21.52 5.24 36.92
N ILE A 475 -22.33 4.82 35.95
CA ILE A 475 -21.86 4.03 34.79
C ILE A 475 -20.83 4.80 33.96
N LEU A 476 -21.07 6.10 33.74
CA LEU A 476 -20.15 6.94 32.99
C LEU A 476 -18.85 7.22 33.76
N GLU A 477 -18.93 7.38 35.08
CA GLU A 477 -17.77 7.49 35.95
C GLU A 477 -16.96 6.19 35.98
N GLU A 478 -17.60 5.02 36.06
CA GLU A 478 -16.92 3.73 35.97
C GLU A 478 -16.20 3.54 34.62
N GLN A 479 -16.80 4.03 33.52
CA GLN A 479 -16.18 3.97 32.21
C GLN A 479 -15.00 4.94 32.07
N LEU A 480 -15.15 6.16 32.59
CA LEU A 480 -14.04 7.12 32.68
C LEU A 480 -12.89 6.53 33.49
N ASP A 481 -13.18 5.90 34.64
CA ASP A 481 -12.16 5.27 35.49
C ASP A 481 -11.36 4.19 34.75
N LYS A 482 -11.99 3.43 33.84
CA LYS A 482 -11.26 2.44 33.02
C LYS A 482 -10.28 3.11 32.05
N GLN A 483 -10.69 4.23 31.44
CA GLN A 483 -9.81 4.99 30.54
C GLN A 483 -8.62 5.57 31.31
N LEU A 484 -8.88 6.21 32.45
CA LEU A 484 -7.82 6.80 33.29
C LEU A 484 -6.84 5.74 33.81
N ARG A 485 -7.33 4.56 34.24
CA ARG A 485 -6.45 3.43 34.62
C ARG A 485 -5.56 2.97 33.46
N SER A 486 -6.09 2.93 32.24
CA SER A 486 -5.34 2.45 31.07
C SER A 486 -4.20 3.40 30.72
N ILE A 487 -4.45 4.71 30.76
CA ILE A 487 -3.43 5.75 30.57
C ILE A 487 -2.32 5.61 31.63
N ALA A 488 -2.71 5.42 32.89
CA ALA A 488 -1.76 5.26 33.99
C ALA A 488 -0.88 4.00 33.82
N ILE A 489 -1.43 2.88 33.35
CA ILE A 489 -0.69 1.63 33.08
C ILE A 489 0.34 1.84 31.96
N VAL A 490 -0.11 2.36 30.81
CA VAL A 490 0.75 2.53 29.64
C VAL A 490 1.90 3.46 29.96
N THR A 491 1.62 4.58 30.62
CA THR A 491 2.63 5.59 30.93
C THR A 491 3.61 5.11 32.01
N ALA A 492 3.13 4.34 33.01
CA ALA A 492 4.00 3.70 34.00
C ALA A 492 5.00 2.72 33.36
N ALA A 493 4.60 2.00 32.31
CA ALA A 493 5.47 1.04 31.61
C ALA A 493 6.65 1.69 30.87
N ILE A 494 6.58 3.01 30.59
CA ILE A 494 7.65 3.75 29.94
C ILE A 494 8.68 4.27 30.97
N ILE A 495 8.42 4.14 32.28
CA ILE A 495 9.34 4.61 33.32
C ILE A 495 10.35 3.52 33.66
N HIS A 496 11.63 3.82 33.48
CA HIS A 496 12.69 2.88 33.83
C HIS A 496 12.91 2.87 35.35
N PRO A 497 12.86 1.71 36.02
CA PRO A 497 13.00 1.61 37.48
C PRO A 497 14.33 2.18 37.98
N GLU A 498 15.39 2.08 37.17
CA GLU A 498 16.71 2.61 37.49
C GLU A 498 16.69 4.13 37.68
N GLU A 499 15.85 4.86 36.93
CA GLU A 499 15.73 6.32 37.02
C GLU A 499 15.10 6.71 38.37
N VAL A 500 14.12 5.93 38.84
CA VAL A 500 13.45 6.15 40.13
C VAL A 500 14.36 5.81 41.31
N ILE A 501 15.12 4.71 41.22
CA ILE A 501 16.10 4.32 42.24
C ILE A 501 17.23 5.35 42.34
N GLN A 502 17.66 5.94 41.21
CA GLN A 502 18.65 7.02 41.20
C GLN A 502 18.12 8.31 41.83
N LEU A 503 16.84 8.63 41.61
CA LEU A 503 16.18 9.77 42.22
C LEU A 503 16.10 9.64 43.73
N GLU A 504 15.76 8.46 44.25
CA GLU A 504 15.64 8.24 45.69
C GLU A 504 16.95 8.51 46.44
N LYS A 505 18.10 8.22 45.82
CA LYS A 505 19.43 8.45 46.43
C LYS A 505 19.78 9.93 46.56
N ASN A 506 19.25 10.80 45.69
CA ASN A 506 19.49 12.23 45.72
C ASN A 506 18.32 12.97 45.05
N ILE A 507 17.32 13.33 45.85
CA ILE A 507 16.12 14.04 45.39
C ILE A 507 16.46 15.53 45.25
N SER A 508 16.87 15.93 44.05
CA SER A 508 17.24 17.30 43.73
C SER A 508 16.91 17.64 42.27
N PRO A 509 16.45 18.88 41.97
CA PRO A 509 16.30 19.37 40.60
C PRO A 509 17.59 19.34 39.77
N SER A 510 18.76 19.28 40.43
CA SER A 510 20.07 19.14 39.77
C SER A 510 20.40 17.70 39.38
N ASN A 511 19.58 16.71 39.76
CA ASN A 511 19.79 15.31 39.41
C ASN A 511 19.46 15.07 37.92
N PRO A 512 20.35 14.47 37.11
CA PRO A 512 20.07 14.18 35.70
C PRO A 512 18.82 13.32 35.47
N ALA A 513 18.54 12.36 36.37
CA ALA A 513 17.32 11.54 36.29
C ALA A 513 16.07 12.38 36.54
N TYR A 514 16.14 13.38 37.44
CA TYR A 514 15.06 14.33 37.70
C TYR A 514 14.75 15.14 36.45
N GLN A 515 15.75 15.77 35.85
CA GLN A 515 15.57 16.63 34.67
C GLN A 515 15.03 15.83 33.48
N LYS A 516 15.52 14.61 33.28
CA LYS A 516 15.04 13.71 32.22
C LYS A 516 13.57 13.35 32.42
N LEU A 517 13.18 12.96 33.63
CA LEU A 517 11.80 12.58 33.95
C LEU A 517 10.86 13.78 33.92
N GLN A 518 11.23 14.92 34.52
CA GLN A 518 10.43 16.15 34.48
C GLN A 518 10.19 16.63 33.05
N LYS A 519 11.22 16.65 32.19
CA LYS A 519 11.05 17.03 30.78
C LYS A 519 10.11 16.07 30.04
N LYS A 520 10.28 14.76 30.27
CA LYS A 520 9.40 13.74 29.71
C LYS A 520 7.96 13.92 30.20
N PHE A 521 7.77 14.26 31.46
CA PHE A 521 6.44 14.42 32.05
C PHE A 521 5.72 15.65 31.52
N THR A 522 6.44 16.75 31.41
CA THR A 522 5.95 17.99 30.82
C THR A 522 5.52 17.78 29.36
N MET A 523 6.34 17.07 28.57
CA MET A 523 6.01 16.72 27.19
C MET A 523 4.75 15.84 27.09
N ILE A 524 4.60 14.84 27.97
CA ILE A 524 3.41 13.97 28.00
C ILE A 524 2.17 14.79 28.37
N ARG A 525 2.27 15.66 29.38
CA ARG A 525 1.18 16.56 29.80
C ARG A 525 0.72 17.44 28.63
N GLU A 526 1.66 18.07 27.94
CA GLU A 526 1.38 18.94 26.79
C GLU A 526 0.75 18.19 25.60
N GLN A 527 1.16 16.95 25.37
CA GLN A 527 0.64 16.12 24.27
C GLN A 527 -0.75 15.54 24.57
N GLU A 528 -0.96 15.04 25.79
CA GLU A 528 -2.23 14.41 26.19
C GLU A 528 -3.32 15.44 26.47
N GLY A 529 -2.97 16.67 26.84
CA GLY A 529 -3.87 17.83 27.04
C GLY A 529 -4.98 17.64 28.08
N SER A 530 -5.03 16.49 28.74
CA SER A 530 -6.09 16.02 29.63
C SER A 530 -5.61 15.83 31.07
N ILE A 531 -4.29 15.73 31.25
CA ILE A 531 -3.63 15.57 32.55
C ILE A 531 -3.26 16.97 33.05
N GLU A 532 -3.64 17.29 34.29
CA GLU A 532 -3.23 18.53 34.93
C GLU A 532 -1.82 18.40 35.52
N TRP A 533 -1.58 17.33 36.27
CA TRP A 533 -0.29 17.04 36.90
C TRP A 533 0.09 15.57 36.76
N MET A 534 1.38 15.32 36.60
CA MET A 534 1.97 14.00 36.58
C MET A 534 3.21 13.95 37.46
N TYR A 535 3.21 13.01 38.41
CA TYR A 535 4.22 12.96 39.46
C TYR A 535 4.56 11.53 39.86
N ILE A 536 5.75 11.36 40.44
CA ILE A 536 6.17 10.15 41.13
C ILE A 536 6.30 10.47 42.61
N PHE A 537 5.56 9.71 43.40
CA PHE A 537 5.64 9.69 44.85
C PHE A 537 6.21 8.36 45.32
N LYS A 538 7.10 8.40 46.31
CA LYS A 538 7.45 7.22 47.11
C LYS A 538 6.45 7.10 48.25
N PHE A 539 5.80 5.96 48.35
CA PHE A 539 4.89 5.69 49.47
C PHE A 539 5.69 5.48 50.76
N ILE A 540 5.30 6.17 51.84
CA ILE A 540 5.97 6.07 53.14
C ILE A 540 5.10 5.26 54.10
N ASP A 541 3.86 5.69 54.28
CA ASP A 541 2.86 5.02 55.11
C ASP A 541 1.44 5.32 54.62
N SER A 542 0.43 4.80 55.31
CA SER A 542 -0.99 4.98 54.93
C SER A 542 -1.50 6.42 54.95
N LYS A 543 -0.68 7.40 55.34
CA LYS A 543 -1.06 8.81 55.47
C LYS A 543 -0.12 9.76 54.73
N SER A 544 1.00 9.28 54.21
CA SER A 544 2.03 10.15 53.66
C SER A 544 2.83 9.52 52.52
N MET A 545 3.20 10.37 51.57
CA MET A 545 4.03 10.03 50.43
C MET A 545 5.10 11.10 50.23
N LEU A 546 6.28 10.70 49.78
CA LEU A 546 7.44 11.58 49.54
C LEU A 546 7.55 11.92 48.06
N HIS A 547 7.51 13.21 47.71
CA HIS A 547 7.60 13.65 46.32
C HIS A 547 9.01 13.37 45.77
N LEU A 548 9.11 12.61 44.67
CA LEU A 548 10.38 12.36 43.99
C LEU A 548 10.60 13.28 42.78
N VAL A 549 9.63 13.31 41.86
CA VAL A 549 9.68 14.11 40.62
C VAL A 549 8.28 14.36 40.09
N ALA A 550 8.08 15.47 39.40
CA ALA A 550 6.84 15.80 38.71
C ALA A 550 7.14 16.57 37.42
N ASP A 551 6.11 16.83 36.63
CA ASP A 551 6.16 17.76 35.51
C ASP A 551 6.47 19.21 35.96
N GLU A 552 6.73 20.07 34.99
CA GLU A 552 7.03 21.48 35.22
C GLU A 552 5.80 22.20 35.81
N ASP A 553 6.03 23.11 36.76
CA ASP A 553 5.02 23.86 37.53
C ASP A 553 4.29 23.11 38.66
N PHE A 554 4.62 21.84 38.93
CA PHE A 554 3.97 21.10 40.02
C PHE A 554 4.21 21.76 41.38
N VAL A 555 3.16 21.83 42.19
CA VAL A 555 3.10 22.72 43.37
C VAL A 555 3.88 22.23 44.59
N ILE A 556 4.12 20.92 44.71
CA ILE A 556 4.86 20.32 45.84
C ILE A 556 6.33 20.23 45.46
N LYS A 557 7.27 20.59 46.35
CA LYS A 557 8.70 20.53 46.00
C LYS A 557 9.24 19.11 46.12
N PRO A 558 10.26 18.73 45.33
CA PRO A 558 10.92 17.44 45.47
C PRO A 558 11.48 17.25 46.88
N GLY A 559 11.24 16.09 47.48
CA GLY A 559 11.64 15.76 48.84
C GLY A 559 10.66 16.19 49.93
N GLU A 560 9.58 16.91 49.59
CA GLU A 560 8.52 17.22 50.54
C GLU A 560 7.55 16.04 50.73
N LEU A 561 7.02 15.91 51.94
CA LEU A 561 5.98 14.94 52.27
C LEU A 561 4.61 15.51 51.95
N TYR A 562 3.85 14.77 51.14
CA TYR A 562 2.45 15.04 50.88
C TYR A 562 1.57 14.19 51.78
N LYS A 563 0.59 14.83 52.42
CA LYS A 563 -0.45 14.21 53.25
C LYS A 563 -1.80 14.48 52.59
N GLY A 564 -2.22 13.55 51.74
CA GLY A 564 -3.45 13.69 50.96
C GLY A 564 -4.71 13.19 51.69
N PRO A 565 -5.89 13.44 51.11
CA PRO A 565 -7.16 13.01 51.68
C PRO A 565 -7.32 11.48 51.64
N PRO A 566 -8.19 10.90 52.48
CA PRO A 566 -8.35 9.45 52.62
C PRO A 566 -8.62 8.73 51.28
N GLU A 567 -9.44 9.31 50.42
CA GLU A 567 -9.82 8.75 49.11
C GLU A 567 -8.59 8.54 48.21
N MET A 568 -7.63 9.46 48.28
CA MET A 568 -6.38 9.38 47.52
C MET A 568 -5.41 8.38 48.14
N MET A 569 -5.29 8.39 49.47
CA MET A 569 -4.39 7.47 50.19
C MET A 569 -4.86 6.00 50.08
N ASP A 570 -6.17 5.74 50.06
CA ASP A 570 -6.73 4.41 49.88
C ASP A 570 -6.35 3.81 48.52
N VAL A 571 -6.43 4.62 47.47
CA VAL A 571 -6.02 4.21 46.12
C VAL A 571 -4.51 4.03 46.02
N ALA A 572 -3.72 4.92 46.63
CA ALA A 572 -2.26 4.77 46.70
C ALA A 572 -1.86 3.49 47.45
N CYS A 573 -2.54 3.15 48.55
CA CYS A 573 -2.33 1.91 49.30
C CYS A 573 -2.69 0.66 48.46
N ALA A 574 -3.74 0.72 47.66
CA ALA A 574 -4.06 -0.33 46.70
C ALA A 574 -2.98 -0.46 45.60
N ALA A 575 -2.45 0.66 45.11
CA ALA A 575 -1.37 0.69 44.13
C ALA A 575 -0.08 0.09 44.66
N MET A 576 0.26 0.32 45.94
CA MET A 576 1.39 -0.37 46.59
C MET A 576 1.25 -1.89 46.65
N LYS A 577 0.01 -2.41 46.58
CA LYS A 577 -0.28 -3.86 46.47
C LYS A 577 -0.32 -4.33 45.00
N GLY A 578 0.22 -3.54 44.08
CA GLY A 578 0.27 -3.83 42.65
C GLY A 578 -1.01 -3.53 41.87
N LYS A 579 -2.01 -2.86 42.48
CA LYS A 579 -3.30 -2.61 41.83
C LYS A 579 -3.43 -1.17 41.34
N VAL A 580 -3.53 -0.98 40.03
CA VAL A 580 -3.85 0.34 39.46
C VAL A 580 -5.27 0.74 39.86
N GLY A 581 -5.40 1.96 40.37
CA GLY A 581 -6.68 2.48 40.84
C GLY A 581 -6.90 3.93 40.42
N VAL A 582 -8.15 4.37 40.55
CA VAL A 582 -8.59 5.73 40.30
C VAL A 582 -9.45 6.14 41.48
N THR A 583 -9.23 7.34 42.00
CA THR A 583 -10.01 7.87 43.12
C THR A 583 -11.41 8.26 42.65
N PRO A 584 -12.40 8.34 43.57
CA PRO A 584 -13.52 9.25 43.34
C PRO A 584 -13.00 10.70 43.20
N LEU A 585 -13.87 11.62 42.79
CA LEU A 585 -13.56 13.05 42.90
C LEU A 585 -13.35 13.37 44.39
N TYR A 586 -12.21 13.94 44.72
CA TYR A 586 -11.86 14.40 46.06
C TYR A 586 -11.44 15.87 46.03
N GLN A 587 -11.34 16.48 47.20
CA GLN A 587 -10.86 17.84 47.36
C GLN A 587 -9.70 17.88 48.35
N ASP A 588 -8.67 18.65 48.02
CA ASP A 588 -7.57 19.00 48.91
C ASP A 588 -7.29 20.50 48.91
N ILE A 589 -6.18 20.92 49.52
CA ILE A 589 -5.79 22.33 49.61
C ILE A 589 -5.34 22.92 48.26
N TYR A 590 -5.12 22.09 47.25
CA TYR A 590 -4.66 22.49 45.91
C TYR A 590 -5.79 22.49 44.88
N GLY A 591 -6.90 21.78 45.12
CA GLY A 591 -8.08 21.84 44.26
C GLY A 591 -9.04 20.66 44.41
N GLU A 592 -9.85 20.45 43.38
CA GLU A 592 -10.75 19.30 43.26
C GLU A 592 -10.28 18.40 42.12
N TRP A 593 -9.92 17.18 42.48
CA TRP A 593 -9.15 16.29 41.63
C TRP A 593 -9.78 14.91 41.56
N LYS A 594 -9.45 14.23 40.48
CA LYS A 594 -9.58 12.79 40.36
C LYS A 594 -8.22 12.26 39.97
N THR A 595 -7.73 11.24 40.68
CA THR A 595 -6.35 10.81 40.57
C THR A 595 -6.27 9.35 40.19
N SER A 596 -5.42 9.04 39.22
CA SER A 596 -5.04 7.65 38.94
C SER A 596 -3.66 7.37 39.50
N PHE A 597 -3.48 6.19 40.09
CA PHE A 597 -2.19 5.70 40.54
C PHE A 597 -1.84 4.38 39.87
N ALA A 598 -0.60 4.28 39.39
CA ALA A 598 0.00 3.03 38.94
C ALA A 598 1.31 2.74 39.69
N PRO A 599 1.57 1.46 40.05
CA PRO A 599 2.82 1.06 40.65
C PRO A 599 3.96 1.06 39.64
N ILE A 600 5.13 1.48 40.10
CA ILE A 600 6.41 1.28 39.41
C ILE A 600 7.10 0.09 40.07
N PHE A 601 7.39 -0.94 39.28
CA PHE A 601 8.03 -2.17 39.75
C PHE A 601 9.53 -2.13 39.51
N ASP A 602 10.32 -2.67 40.43
CA ASP A 602 11.70 -3.04 40.14
C ASP A 602 11.79 -4.37 39.38
N GLN A 603 13.02 -4.76 39.00
CA GLN A 603 13.29 -5.99 38.28
C GLN A 603 12.94 -7.27 39.06
N THR A 604 12.71 -7.15 40.38
CA THR A 604 12.30 -8.26 41.26
C THR A 604 10.78 -8.35 41.45
N GLY A 605 10.03 -7.42 40.86
CA GLY A 605 8.57 -7.36 40.96
C GLY A 605 8.06 -6.64 42.20
N ASN A 606 8.91 -5.93 42.95
CA ASN A 606 8.50 -5.12 44.11
C ASN A 606 8.10 -3.71 43.66
N VAL A 607 7.04 -3.16 44.27
CA VAL A 607 6.63 -1.77 44.04
C VAL A 607 7.59 -0.82 44.75
N ILE A 608 8.33 0.00 44.00
CA ILE A 608 9.33 0.94 44.53
C ILE A 608 8.82 2.37 44.66
N ALA A 609 7.86 2.76 43.82
CA ALA A 609 7.21 4.06 43.84
C ALA A 609 5.86 4.00 43.13
N LEU A 610 5.08 5.07 43.24
CA LEU A 610 3.81 5.24 42.56
C LEU A 610 3.90 6.41 41.59
N ILE A 611 3.49 6.21 40.35
CA ILE A 611 3.23 7.30 39.43
C ILE A 611 1.75 7.70 39.54
N GLY A 612 1.49 8.99 39.70
CA GLY A 612 0.17 9.57 39.84
C GLY A 612 -0.12 10.58 38.75
N TYR A 613 -1.41 10.66 38.38
CA TYR A 613 -1.94 11.53 37.34
C TYR A 613 -3.17 12.22 37.91
N GLU A 614 -3.14 13.55 37.97
CA GLU A 614 -4.27 14.35 38.44
C GLU A 614 -5.06 14.93 37.27
N TYR A 615 -6.38 14.80 37.40
CA TYR A 615 -7.35 15.30 36.44
C TYR A 615 -8.25 16.31 37.14
N SER A 616 -8.38 17.51 36.57
CA SER A 616 -9.23 18.55 37.13
C SER A 616 -10.71 18.17 37.07
N LYS A 617 -11.50 18.64 38.05
CA LYS A 617 -12.96 18.43 38.06
C LYS A 617 -13.65 18.93 36.78
N SER A 618 -13.15 20.01 36.17
CA SER A 618 -13.67 20.53 34.90
C SER A 618 -13.46 19.52 33.77
N TYR A 619 -12.27 18.93 33.67
CA TYR A 619 -11.97 17.85 32.73
C TYR A 619 -12.90 16.65 32.97
N VAL A 620 -12.99 16.15 34.20
CA VAL A 620 -13.83 15.00 34.56
C VAL A 620 -15.29 15.21 34.15
N ASN A 621 -15.86 16.39 34.43
CA ASN A 621 -17.24 16.69 34.04
C ASN A 621 -17.41 16.82 32.51
N SER A 622 -16.43 17.41 31.82
CA SER A 622 -16.47 17.52 30.36
C SER A 622 -16.43 16.14 29.69
N GLU A 623 -15.62 15.23 30.24
CA GLU A 623 -15.41 13.90 29.70
C GLU A 623 -16.60 12.99 30.00
N ILE A 624 -17.18 13.06 31.20
CA ILE A 624 -18.45 12.39 31.51
C ILE A 624 -19.56 12.82 30.54
N LYS A 625 -19.63 14.11 30.19
CA LYS A 625 -20.59 14.62 29.20
C LYS A 625 -20.29 14.11 27.79
N ARG A 626 -19.02 13.98 27.40
CA ARG A 626 -18.57 13.41 26.11
C ARG A 626 -18.90 11.91 26.02
N LEU A 627 -18.61 11.16 27.07
CA LEU A 627 -18.93 9.74 27.21
C LEU A 627 -20.43 9.51 27.19
N GLY A 628 -21.21 10.35 27.87
CA GLY A 628 -22.68 10.31 27.82
C GLY A 628 -23.22 10.44 26.40
N LYS A 629 -22.71 11.38 25.61
CA LYS A 629 -23.08 11.51 24.19
C LYS A 629 -22.67 10.30 23.36
N THR A 630 -21.47 9.78 23.59
CA THR A 630 -20.90 8.66 22.81
C THR A 630 -21.62 7.35 23.09
N LEU A 631 -22.00 7.11 24.34
CA LEU A 631 -22.68 5.90 24.80
C LEU A 631 -24.21 6.03 24.75
N ASN A 632 -24.73 7.14 24.23
CA ASN A 632 -26.15 7.48 24.17
C ASN A 632 -26.85 7.45 25.56
N ILE A 633 -26.11 7.79 26.61
CA ILE A 633 -26.58 7.90 28.00
C ILE A 633 -26.84 9.38 28.29
N ILE A 634 -28.12 9.77 28.31
CA ILE A 634 -28.55 11.12 28.70
C ILE A 634 -28.59 11.17 30.23
N ILE A 635 -27.64 11.92 30.82
CA ILE A 635 -27.55 12.23 32.26
C ILE A 635 -28.65 13.21 32.65
#